data_AF-Q6MUL9-F1
#
_entry.id   AF-Q6MUL9-F1
#
_cell.length_a   1.000
_cell.length_b   1.000
_cell.length_c   1.000
_cell.angle_alpha   90.00
_cell.angle_beta   90.00
_cell.angle_gamma   90.00
#
_symmetry.space_group_name_H-M   'P 1'
#
loop_
_entity.id
_entity.type
_entity.pdbx_description
1 polymer ?
#
loop_
_entity_poly.entity_id
_entity_poly.type
_entity_poly.pdbx_seq_one_letter_code
_entity_poly.pdbx_strand_id
1 'polypeptide(L)'
;MQSKISWTLSKKSKYLFGSDSTKTKLKYIKGSFFSIIVGFIVSGIFLSFLNINPFTYFALLFGINFDKNFYQISLNWMAVYIVAGLSMAIAFKAGVFNIGASVQILTATSIATIIFFSISGKDASSISPFMIILMLITCIISAAFIAFIAGILKALFNIHEVVSTILLNWSVFYIFKWFFGKYKDFSSGLSYTSKNIPSDQLSIGSNTVIIPLLIALVCVIIIWILFSKTVLGFKLKAVGSSVTGSKYIGINVKKQIITSLTLSGAVAGIAGFLSMFTVSPNNFFASNSLPTLGFDAIAVSLVAFNNPIGIIAIGWLWAILKTGGGPISSLYSISTQISGLISGILIYFTAIVSVFITFKPWELLKNKYNLYTSKVNREIYWKLKLYTFKLRLKKIFLIFTKDYKQEVNNKYQIYTKQNQITNKTSNPHLFWNGRKNIKTELKNDLKQSIYLVKSKIDEIKKFVDQDKNSLNVNGLKNDLNKQVNLLAYKYIQNLRDLDLELADHKYKIQKITSSILNEYQTNIKQAKKTHRLKIQQIKVFKESQIGIITYKFDSYNNIIEIKANKLKTIAQLKEQIKNIKSELRLEKQVSNLNKSSTQTNNSEKLEKIKQLKEQIKVVKKQANDKILEQKNKYKNQKNIVKQEQVQLQDILHQYNNCLNKEKDCFKESKKAAFVLKQKRLQAIDMNLSQSDVNKAVSLLNDLKTLITDNLDLNLNKQTIKSNQKTLKNALKIKFQIDEVLTQNIISEYDAPEHIKQKSKISLTTFKLITNLKKQISYVITRVEEQELIDKYKQWISQAKQVVQDEKNNYEQIIKKAPRKNLADLENLFNLEKSLKEQTNLKILNLTNTMLKETK
;
A
#
# COMPACT_ATOMS: atom_id res chain seq x y z
N MET A 1 15.13 1.66 36.22
CA MET A 1 14.58 1.21 34.90
C MET A 1 14.61 2.30 33.82
N GLN A 2 14.34 3.58 34.12
CA GLN A 2 14.38 4.68 33.14
C GLN A 2 15.75 4.86 32.44
N SER A 3 16.88 4.61 33.12
CA SER A 3 18.23 4.74 32.54
C SER A 3 18.56 3.66 31.49
N LYS A 4 18.18 2.39 31.71
CA LYS A 4 18.34 1.27 30.74
C LYS A 4 17.52 1.50 29.45
N ILE A 5 16.33 2.10 29.58
CA ILE A 5 15.43 2.40 28.45
C ILE A 5 15.95 3.58 27.62
N SER A 6 16.56 4.58 28.26
CA SER A 6 17.10 5.78 27.57
C SER A 6 18.22 5.48 26.57
N TRP A 7 19.08 4.49 26.86
CA TRP A 7 20.17 4.08 25.96
C TRP A 7 19.64 3.41 24.69
N THR A 8 18.64 2.53 24.86
CA THR A 8 18.01 1.86 23.72
C THR A 8 17.16 2.84 22.91
N LEU A 9 16.27 3.63 23.50
CA LEU A 9 15.39 4.52 22.73
C LEU A 9 16.11 5.73 22.11
N SER A 10 17.04 6.40 22.79
CA SER A 10 17.66 7.63 22.24
C SER A 10 18.70 7.34 21.16
N LYS A 11 19.53 6.29 21.31
CA LYS A 11 20.47 5.88 20.26
C LYS A 11 19.79 5.08 19.16
N LYS A 12 18.80 4.23 19.46
CA LYS A 12 17.99 3.56 18.41
C LYS A 12 17.14 4.55 17.63
N SER A 13 16.60 5.60 18.25
CA SER A 13 15.94 6.68 17.51
C SER A 13 16.95 7.49 16.70
N LYS A 14 18.09 7.91 17.27
CA LYS A 14 19.17 8.56 16.49
C LYS A 14 19.65 7.71 15.32
N TYR A 15 19.71 6.39 15.47
CA TYR A 15 20.04 5.45 14.40
C TYR A 15 18.88 5.28 13.41
N LEU A 16 17.65 5.11 13.89
CA LEU A 16 16.46 5.00 13.06
C LEU A 16 16.30 6.26 12.21
N PHE A 17 16.38 7.45 12.79
CA PHE A 17 16.35 8.75 12.10
C PHE A 17 17.66 9.07 11.35
N GLY A 18 18.75 8.41 11.70
CA GLY A 18 20.06 8.51 11.04
C GLY A 18 20.27 7.53 9.88
N SER A 19 19.39 6.53 9.72
CA SER A 19 19.45 5.56 8.64
C SER A 19 19.20 6.22 7.29
N ASP A 20 19.79 5.69 6.22
CA ASP A 20 19.65 6.30 4.90
C ASP A 20 18.20 6.26 4.40
N SER A 21 17.42 5.25 4.81
CA SER A 21 15.99 5.16 4.49
C SER A 21 15.15 6.28 5.12
N THR A 22 15.41 6.65 6.36
CA THR A 22 14.66 7.70 7.06
C THR A 22 15.17 9.08 6.69
N LYS A 23 16.48 9.28 6.50
CA LYS A 23 17.04 10.50 5.90
C LYS A 23 16.38 10.78 4.55
N THR A 24 16.21 9.75 3.73
CA THR A 24 15.52 9.85 2.44
C THR A 24 14.07 10.24 2.62
N LYS A 25 13.29 9.59 3.50
CA LYS A 25 11.90 9.98 3.81
C LYS A 25 11.78 11.40 4.37
N LEU A 26 12.67 11.80 5.27
CA LEU A 26 12.71 13.15 5.84
C LEU A 26 12.99 14.20 4.78
N LYS A 27 13.82 13.86 3.78
CA LYS A 27 14.12 14.72 2.63
C LYS A 27 12.85 15.04 1.83
N TYR A 28 12.03 14.03 1.56
CA TYR A 28 10.74 14.20 0.89
C TYR A 28 9.78 15.06 1.72
N ILE A 29 9.64 14.77 3.03
CA ILE A 29 8.78 15.57 3.94
C ILE A 29 9.21 17.03 3.96
N LYS A 30 10.51 17.30 4.09
CA LYS A 30 11.06 18.66 4.04
C LYS A 30 10.77 19.34 2.70
N GLY A 31 10.90 18.61 1.59
CA GLY A 31 10.57 19.08 0.25
C GLY A 31 9.12 19.55 0.14
N SER A 32 8.15 18.71 0.56
CA SER A 32 6.72 19.08 0.54
C SER A 32 6.40 20.24 1.47
N PHE A 33 7.01 20.28 2.66
CA PHE A 33 6.78 21.39 3.58
C PHE A 33 7.27 22.72 2.99
N PHE A 34 8.45 22.71 2.37
CA PHE A 34 9.02 23.90 1.75
C PHE A 34 8.22 24.34 0.50
N SER A 35 7.74 23.39 -0.32
CA SER A 35 6.92 23.73 -1.49
C SER A 35 5.59 24.37 -1.10
N ILE A 36 4.94 23.88 -0.04
CA ILE A 36 3.70 24.49 0.50
C ILE A 36 3.98 25.92 0.97
N ILE A 37 5.05 26.14 1.75
CA ILE A 37 5.40 27.48 2.23
C ILE A 37 5.67 28.44 1.07
N VAL A 38 6.47 28.02 0.09
CA VAL A 38 6.76 28.84 -1.09
C VAL A 38 5.48 29.13 -1.88
N GLY A 39 4.58 28.15 -2.01
CA GLY A 39 3.30 28.35 -2.66
C GLY A 39 2.41 29.37 -1.93
N PHE A 40 2.39 29.36 -0.60
CA PHE A 40 1.71 30.41 0.18
C PHE A 40 2.37 31.78 0.06
N ILE A 41 3.71 31.85 0.02
CA ILE A 41 4.43 33.11 -0.20
C ILE A 41 4.07 33.70 -1.57
N VAL A 42 4.11 32.90 -2.63
CA VAL A 42 3.77 33.37 -3.99
C VAL A 42 2.30 33.76 -4.08
N SER A 43 1.40 32.97 -3.49
CA SER A 43 -0.01 33.33 -3.36
C SER A 43 -0.19 34.66 -2.62
N GLY A 44 0.58 34.89 -1.55
CA GLY A 44 0.56 36.12 -0.77
C GLY A 44 1.06 37.35 -1.56
N ILE A 45 2.04 37.16 -2.44
CA ILE A 45 2.49 38.22 -3.37
C ILE A 45 1.34 38.59 -4.34
N PHE A 46 0.61 37.60 -4.87
CA PHE A 46 -0.56 37.86 -5.71
C PHE A 46 -1.66 38.62 -4.96
N LEU A 47 -1.96 38.24 -3.72
CA LEU A 47 -2.91 38.96 -2.87
C LEU A 47 -2.46 40.40 -2.60
N SER A 48 -1.15 40.63 -2.46
CA SER A 48 -0.60 41.97 -2.25
C SER A 48 -0.82 42.88 -3.47
N PHE A 49 -0.79 42.34 -4.70
CA PHE A 49 -1.14 43.12 -5.91
C PHE A 49 -2.62 43.51 -5.97
N LEU A 50 -3.48 42.81 -5.23
CA LEU A 50 -4.89 43.12 -5.07
C LEU A 50 -5.13 44.03 -3.85
N ASN A 51 -4.09 44.64 -3.29
CA ASN A 51 -4.11 45.50 -2.10
C ASN A 51 -4.67 44.80 -0.84
N ILE A 52 -4.53 43.48 -0.75
CA ILE A 52 -4.95 42.70 0.41
C ILE A 52 -3.71 42.28 1.19
N ASN A 53 -3.75 42.48 2.51
CA ASN A 53 -2.70 41.98 3.37
C ASN A 53 -2.73 40.43 3.39
N PRO A 54 -1.70 39.75 2.88
CA PRO A 54 -1.71 38.30 2.75
C PRO A 54 -1.68 37.59 4.11
N PHE A 55 -1.05 38.20 5.12
CA PHE A 55 -0.99 37.61 6.46
C PHE A 55 -2.36 37.57 7.11
N THR A 56 -3.14 38.65 7.00
CA THR A 56 -4.51 38.68 7.54
C THR A 56 -5.44 37.77 6.76
N TYR A 57 -5.32 37.74 5.43
CA TYR A 57 -6.10 36.83 4.58
C TYR A 57 -5.88 35.37 4.98
N PHE A 58 -4.62 34.92 5.08
CA PHE A 58 -4.34 33.54 5.48
C PHE A 58 -4.73 33.27 6.93
N ALA A 59 -4.48 34.20 7.87
CA ALA A 59 -4.90 34.03 9.26
C ALA A 59 -6.42 33.82 9.39
N LEU A 60 -7.22 34.62 8.67
CA LEU A 60 -8.68 34.47 8.63
C LEU A 60 -9.11 33.18 7.91
N LEU A 61 -8.44 32.84 6.81
CA LEU A 61 -8.71 31.59 6.07
C LEU A 61 -8.49 30.36 6.94
N PHE A 62 -7.43 30.32 7.74
CA PHE A 62 -7.21 29.24 8.69
C PHE A 62 -8.15 29.34 9.90
N GLY A 63 -8.39 30.55 10.40
CA GLY A 63 -9.21 30.80 11.61
C GLY A 63 -10.67 30.42 11.47
N ILE A 64 -11.32 30.79 10.35
CA ILE A 64 -12.76 30.55 10.13
C ILE A 64 -13.15 29.08 10.23
N ASN A 65 -12.21 28.17 9.95
CA ASN A 65 -12.41 26.73 10.02
C ASN A 65 -12.57 26.18 11.44
N PHE A 66 -12.22 26.98 12.46
CA PHE A 66 -12.41 26.63 13.86
C PHE A 66 -13.67 27.28 14.46
N ASP A 67 -14.36 28.13 13.70
CA ASP A 67 -15.60 28.76 14.14
C ASP A 67 -16.73 27.73 14.23
N LYS A 68 -17.64 27.95 15.19
CA LYS A 68 -18.76 27.03 15.49
C LYS A 68 -19.62 26.69 14.27
N ASN A 69 -19.73 27.61 13.31
CA ASN A 69 -20.56 27.45 12.12
C ASN A 69 -19.86 26.68 10.98
N PHE A 70 -18.53 26.62 10.99
CA PHE A 70 -17.74 26.06 9.88
C PHE A 70 -16.92 24.83 10.26
N TYR A 71 -16.66 24.58 11.56
CA TYR A 71 -15.81 23.47 11.98
C TYR A 71 -16.35 22.10 11.53
N GLN A 72 -17.67 21.87 11.60
CA GLN A 72 -18.27 20.60 11.18
C GLN A 72 -18.11 20.40 9.67
N ILE A 73 -18.36 21.44 8.89
CA ILE A 73 -18.24 21.42 7.43
C ILE A 73 -16.78 21.19 7.03
N SER A 74 -15.83 21.85 7.69
CA SER A 74 -14.39 21.68 7.46
C SER A 74 -13.91 20.25 7.75
N LEU A 75 -14.35 19.66 8.87
CA LEU A 75 -13.99 18.28 9.21
C LEU A 75 -14.67 17.25 8.31
N ASN A 76 -15.89 17.52 7.84
CA ASN A 76 -16.55 16.69 6.83
C ASN A 76 -15.79 16.71 5.49
N TRP A 77 -15.39 17.90 5.02
CA TRP A 77 -14.51 18.02 3.85
C TRP A 77 -13.17 17.31 4.04
N MET A 78 -12.60 17.37 5.24
CA MET A 78 -11.36 16.64 5.57
C MET A 78 -11.56 15.13 5.40
N ALA A 79 -12.66 14.56 5.92
CA ALA A 79 -12.96 13.15 5.74
C ALA A 79 -13.08 12.76 4.25
N VAL A 80 -13.78 13.58 3.46
CA VAL A 80 -13.94 13.37 2.01
C VAL A 80 -12.61 13.45 1.27
N TYR A 81 -11.79 14.48 1.52
CA TYR A 81 -10.48 14.64 0.88
C TYR A 81 -9.46 13.58 1.31
N ILE A 82 -9.53 13.06 2.53
CA ILE A 82 -8.69 11.92 2.96
C ILE A 82 -9.00 10.69 2.11
N VAL A 83 -10.28 10.31 2.00
CA VAL A 83 -10.67 9.12 1.24
C VAL A 83 -10.40 9.31 -0.25
N ALA A 84 -10.71 10.48 -0.80
CA ALA A 84 -10.42 10.79 -2.20
C ALA A 84 -8.90 10.78 -2.48
N GLY A 85 -8.07 11.34 -1.59
CA GLY A 85 -6.61 11.30 -1.72
C GLY A 85 -6.05 9.87 -1.64
N LEU A 86 -6.61 9.02 -0.78
CA LEU A 86 -6.23 7.60 -0.70
C LEU A 86 -6.53 6.85 -2.00
N SER A 87 -7.67 7.15 -2.62
CA SER A 87 -8.07 6.57 -3.91
C SER A 87 -6.99 6.83 -4.98
N MET A 88 -6.46 8.06 -5.02
CA MET A 88 -5.40 8.47 -5.94
C MET A 88 -4.05 7.83 -5.58
N ALA A 89 -3.74 7.69 -4.30
CA ALA A 89 -2.50 7.07 -3.84
C ALA A 89 -2.37 5.61 -4.29
N ILE A 90 -3.48 4.87 -4.37
CA ILE A 90 -3.54 3.50 -4.89
C ILE A 90 -3.09 3.45 -6.34
N ALA A 91 -3.71 4.26 -7.20
CA ALA A 91 -3.37 4.33 -8.62
C ALA A 91 -1.90 4.71 -8.83
N PHE A 92 -1.46 5.80 -8.18
CA PHE A 92 -0.10 6.31 -8.31
C PHE A 92 0.96 5.34 -7.78
N LYS A 93 0.67 4.57 -6.72
CA LYS A 93 1.59 3.52 -6.23
C LYS A 93 1.78 2.37 -7.22
N ALA A 94 0.83 2.14 -8.12
CA ALA A 94 0.94 1.17 -9.20
C ALA A 94 1.56 1.74 -10.49
N GLY A 95 1.94 3.03 -10.49
CA GLY A 95 2.47 3.71 -11.68
C GLY A 95 1.43 4.07 -12.72
N VAL A 96 0.16 4.16 -12.33
CA VAL A 96 -0.98 4.48 -13.23
C VAL A 96 -1.64 5.77 -12.77
N PHE A 97 -1.96 6.66 -13.69
CA PHE A 97 -2.50 7.99 -13.37
C PHE A 97 -4.02 8.06 -13.54
N ASN A 98 -4.80 8.08 -12.44
CA ASN A 98 -6.28 8.07 -12.47
C ASN A 98 -6.90 9.48 -12.46
N ILE A 99 -6.99 10.15 -13.60
CA ILE A 99 -7.69 11.46 -13.69
C ILE A 99 -9.22 11.32 -13.57
N GLY A 100 -9.71 10.09 -13.63
CA GLY A 100 -11.13 9.74 -13.65
C GLY A 100 -11.84 9.86 -12.30
N ALA A 101 -11.12 10.13 -11.22
CA ALA A 101 -11.66 10.13 -9.86
C ALA A 101 -12.86 11.07 -9.68
N SER A 102 -12.86 12.23 -10.36
CA SER A 102 -13.96 13.20 -10.28
C SER A 102 -15.28 12.57 -10.73
N VAL A 103 -15.25 11.85 -11.85
CA VAL A 103 -16.46 11.28 -12.42
C VAL A 103 -16.78 9.90 -11.86
N GLN A 104 -15.78 9.17 -11.34
CA GLN A 104 -16.02 8.00 -10.49
C GLN A 104 -16.86 8.38 -9.25
N ILE A 105 -16.55 9.52 -8.62
CA ILE A 105 -17.32 10.08 -7.50
C ILE A 105 -18.72 10.52 -7.95
N LEU A 106 -18.80 11.27 -9.05
CA LEU A 106 -20.09 11.69 -9.63
C LEU A 106 -21.00 10.51 -9.99
N THR A 107 -20.41 9.44 -10.52
CA THR A 107 -21.13 8.22 -10.90
C THR A 107 -21.65 7.51 -9.65
N ALA A 108 -20.83 7.42 -8.59
CA ALA A 108 -21.24 6.86 -7.31
C ALA A 108 -22.47 7.57 -6.75
N THR A 109 -22.42 8.89 -6.62
CA THR A 109 -23.52 9.67 -6.07
C THR A 109 -24.75 9.63 -6.97
N SER A 110 -24.58 9.70 -8.29
CA SER A 110 -25.69 9.67 -9.25
C SER A 110 -26.43 8.33 -9.24
N ILE A 111 -25.69 7.20 -9.30
CA ILE A 111 -26.31 5.87 -9.30
C ILE A 111 -26.93 5.57 -7.93
N ALA A 112 -26.29 5.96 -6.83
CA ALA A 112 -26.88 5.81 -5.50
C ALA A 112 -28.18 6.62 -5.37
N THR A 113 -28.24 7.83 -5.91
CA THR A 113 -29.46 8.67 -5.96
C THR A 113 -30.57 7.99 -6.77
N ILE A 114 -30.25 7.48 -7.96
CA ILE A 114 -31.22 6.78 -8.82
C ILE A 114 -31.78 5.55 -8.11
N ILE A 115 -30.93 4.71 -7.53
CA ILE A 115 -31.35 3.50 -6.81
C ILE A 115 -32.19 3.87 -5.59
N PHE A 116 -31.82 4.94 -4.87
CA PHE A 116 -32.56 5.40 -3.71
C PHE A 116 -34.00 5.78 -4.02
N PHE A 117 -34.20 6.71 -4.95
CA PHE A 117 -35.54 7.14 -5.32
C PHE A 117 -36.34 6.11 -6.13
N SER A 118 -35.67 5.12 -6.74
CA SER A 118 -36.36 3.99 -7.37
C SER A 118 -36.98 3.01 -6.36
N ILE A 119 -36.36 2.83 -5.19
CA ILE A 119 -36.81 1.88 -4.17
C ILE A 119 -37.72 2.58 -3.14
N SER A 120 -37.30 3.73 -2.64
CA SER A 120 -37.98 4.43 -1.53
C SER A 120 -39.15 5.31 -2.00
N GLY A 121 -39.30 5.50 -3.31
CA GLY A 121 -40.31 6.37 -3.88
C GLY A 121 -39.91 7.85 -3.82
N LYS A 122 -40.71 8.70 -4.49
CA LYS A 122 -40.35 10.11 -4.71
C LYS A 122 -40.38 10.93 -3.41
N ASP A 123 -41.24 10.62 -2.46
CA ASP A 123 -41.43 11.43 -1.25
C ASP A 123 -40.66 10.90 -0.03
N ALA A 124 -39.66 10.06 -0.25
CA ALA A 124 -38.85 9.48 0.80
C ALA A 124 -38.08 10.55 1.61
N SER A 125 -38.53 10.80 2.83
CA SER A 125 -37.90 11.72 3.79
C SER A 125 -37.00 11.01 4.81
N SER A 126 -37.14 9.69 4.99
CA SER A 126 -36.35 8.88 5.92
C SER A 126 -35.58 7.78 5.18
N ILE A 127 -34.39 7.45 5.69
CA ILE A 127 -33.52 6.41 5.13
C ILE A 127 -33.38 5.28 6.14
N SER A 128 -33.72 4.05 5.75
CA SER A 128 -33.50 2.89 6.61
C SER A 128 -32.00 2.53 6.69
N PRO A 129 -31.51 1.95 7.81
CA PRO A 129 -30.10 1.55 7.92
C PRO A 129 -29.64 0.58 6.82
N PHE A 130 -30.53 -0.31 6.39
CA PHE A 130 -30.29 -1.20 5.25
C PHE A 130 -30.02 -0.41 3.97
N MET A 131 -30.76 0.68 3.75
CA MET A 131 -30.60 1.51 2.58
C MET A 131 -29.28 2.27 2.57
N ILE A 132 -28.79 2.71 3.73
CA ILE A 132 -27.46 3.34 3.85
C ILE A 132 -26.36 2.36 3.41
N ILE A 133 -26.43 1.10 3.85
CA ILE A 133 -25.47 0.06 3.46
C ILE A 133 -25.57 -0.23 1.96
N LEU A 134 -26.79 -0.32 1.42
CA LEU A 134 -27.00 -0.52 -0.01
C LEU A 134 -26.40 0.63 -0.82
N MET A 135 -26.60 1.87 -0.40
CA MET A 135 -26.03 3.06 -1.04
C MET A 135 -24.51 3.09 -0.98
N LEU A 136 -23.90 2.64 0.12
CA LEU A 136 -22.44 2.49 0.22
C LEU A 136 -21.93 1.47 -0.80
N ILE A 137 -22.57 0.30 -0.89
CA ILE A 137 -22.19 -0.76 -1.81
C ILE A 137 -22.36 -0.30 -3.27
N THR A 138 -23.46 0.38 -3.59
CA THR A 138 -23.69 0.89 -4.96
C THR A 138 -22.69 1.97 -5.33
N CYS A 139 -22.33 2.88 -4.41
CA CYS A 139 -21.27 3.86 -4.61
C CYS A 139 -19.92 3.19 -4.93
N ILE A 140 -19.55 2.16 -4.16
CA ILE A 140 -18.29 1.42 -4.36
C ILE A 140 -18.28 0.71 -5.72
N ILE A 141 -19.32 -0.05 -6.04
CA ILE A 141 -19.38 -0.87 -7.26
C ILE A 141 -19.42 0.01 -8.51
N SER A 142 -20.23 1.06 -8.51
CA SER A 142 -20.39 1.93 -9.68
C SER A 142 -19.10 2.72 -10.00
N ALA A 143 -18.45 3.30 -9.00
CA ALA A 143 -17.19 3.99 -9.18
C ALA A 143 -16.06 3.03 -9.60
N ALA A 144 -16.01 1.84 -8.99
CA ALA A 144 -15.08 0.78 -9.36
C ALA A 144 -15.27 0.34 -10.82
N PHE A 145 -16.52 0.25 -11.30
CA PHE A 145 -16.85 -0.13 -12.67
C PHE A 145 -16.33 0.88 -13.70
N ILE A 146 -16.53 2.18 -13.47
CA ILE A 146 -15.99 3.22 -14.38
C ILE A 146 -14.46 3.19 -14.41
N ALA A 147 -13.82 3.01 -13.25
CA ALA A 147 -12.37 2.89 -13.20
C ALA A 147 -11.84 1.59 -13.83
N PHE A 148 -12.61 0.51 -13.72
CA PHE A 148 -12.32 -0.78 -14.35
C PHE A 148 -12.31 -0.69 -15.88
N ILE A 149 -13.24 0.08 -16.48
CA ILE A 149 -13.24 0.34 -17.93
C ILE A 149 -11.92 0.98 -18.35
N ALA A 150 -11.49 2.06 -17.66
CA ALA A 150 -10.21 2.71 -17.94
C ALA A 150 -9.02 1.73 -17.78
N GLY A 151 -9.09 0.85 -16.77
CA GLY A 151 -8.09 -0.17 -16.51
C GLY A 151 -7.98 -1.23 -17.60
N ILE A 152 -9.12 -1.69 -18.13
CA ILE A 152 -9.16 -2.62 -19.28
C ILE A 152 -8.57 -1.96 -20.52
N LEU A 153 -8.97 -0.71 -20.82
CA LEU A 153 -8.47 0.03 -21.97
C LEU A 153 -6.94 0.14 -21.95
N LYS A 154 -6.36 0.41 -20.78
CA LYS A 154 -4.91 0.43 -20.61
C LYS A 154 -4.29 -0.97 -20.72
N ALA A 155 -4.86 -1.97 -20.04
CA ALA A 155 -4.23 -3.28 -19.89
C ALA A 155 -4.33 -4.15 -21.16
N LEU A 156 -5.41 -4.05 -21.92
CA LEU A 156 -5.64 -4.85 -23.13
C LEU A 156 -5.23 -4.09 -24.40
N PHE A 157 -5.61 -2.82 -24.52
CA PHE A 157 -5.41 -2.03 -25.74
C PHE A 157 -4.24 -1.05 -25.66
N ASN A 158 -3.52 -1.00 -24.53
CA ASN A 158 -2.38 -0.11 -24.29
C ASN A 158 -2.69 1.39 -24.48
N ILE A 159 -3.96 1.78 -24.35
CA ILE A 159 -4.37 3.18 -24.42
C ILE A 159 -3.88 3.90 -23.17
N HIS A 160 -3.26 5.08 -23.33
CA HIS A 160 -2.82 5.87 -22.16
C HIS A 160 -3.99 6.20 -21.24
N GLU A 161 -3.85 5.82 -19.97
CA GLU A 161 -4.86 5.94 -18.93
C GLU A 161 -5.30 7.39 -18.68
N VAL A 162 -4.39 8.34 -18.88
CA VAL A 162 -4.67 9.78 -18.79
C VAL A 162 -5.71 10.17 -19.83
N VAL A 163 -5.53 9.73 -21.07
CA VAL A 163 -6.46 10.05 -22.18
C VAL A 163 -7.80 9.36 -21.97
N SER A 164 -7.80 8.07 -21.64
CA SER A 164 -9.05 7.32 -21.45
C SER A 164 -9.86 7.86 -20.29
N THR A 165 -9.23 8.24 -19.17
CA THR A 165 -9.95 8.80 -18.02
C THR A 165 -10.47 10.22 -18.25
N ILE A 166 -9.73 11.07 -19.00
CA ILE A 166 -10.24 12.41 -19.38
C ILE A 166 -11.46 12.29 -20.30
N LEU A 167 -11.44 11.39 -21.29
CA LEU A 167 -12.58 11.18 -22.18
C LEU A 167 -13.78 10.58 -21.42
N LEU A 168 -13.55 9.59 -20.57
CA LEU A 168 -14.60 9.00 -19.73
C LEU A 168 -15.24 10.03 -18.80
N ASN A 169 -14.48 11.01 -18.29
CA ASN A 169 -15.04 12.06 -17.45
C ASN A 169 -16.17 12.81 -18.17
N TRP A 170 -15.91 13.30 -19.38
CA TRP A 170 -16.91 14.04 -20.15
C TRP A 170 -18.07 13.17 -20.61
N SER A 171 -17.79 11.96 -21.11
CA SER A 171 -18.83 11.04 -21.57
C SER A 171 -19.85 10.74 -20.47
N VAL A 172 -19.37 10.38 -19.28
CA VAL A 172 -20.25 10.02 -18.16
C VAL A 172 -20.95 11.25 -17.57
N PHE A 173 -20.28 12.41 -17.51
CA PHE A 173 -20.93 13.66 -17.10
C PHE A 173 -22.14 13.99 -18.00
N TYR A 174 -21.98 13.93 -19.32
CA TYR A 174 -23.07 14.22 -20.25
C TYR A 174 -24.17 13.14 -20.24
N ILE A 175 -23.83 11.87 -19.99
CA ILE A 175 -24.83 10.81 -19.78
C ILE A 175 -25.74 11.14 -18.59
N PHE A 176 -25.17 11.50 -17.44
CA PHE A 176 -25.97 11.85 -16.27
C PHE A 176 -26.70 13.19 -16.43
N LYS A 177 -26.08 14.18 -17.09
CA LYS A 177 -26.74 15.44 -17.44
C LYS A 177 -28.00 15.18 -18.29
N TRP A 178 -27.89 14.33 -19.32
CA TRP A 178 -29.03 13.91 -20.12
C TRP A 178 -30.08 13.17 -19.29
N PHE A 179 -29.66 12.24 -18.43
CA PHE A 179 -30.57 11.46 -17.59
C PHE A 179 -31.39 12.35 -16.63
N PHE A 180 -30.74 13.18 -15.82
CA PHE A 180 -31.42 14.06 -14.87
C PHE A 180 -32.14 15.23 -15.56
N GLY A 181 -31.80 15.55 -16.81
CA GLY A 181 -32.57 16.48 -17.65
C GLY A 181 -33.87 15.88 -18.18
N LYS A 182 -33.85 14.59 -18.57
CA LYS A 182 -35.00 13.88 -19.14
C LYS A 182 -35.96 13.36 -18.07
N TYR A 183 -35.44 12.74 -17.01
CA TYR A 183 -36.24 12.07 -15.99
C TYR A 183 -36.46 12.97 -14.77
N LYS A 184 -37.51 13.81 -14.84
CA LYS A 184 -37.86 14.78 -13.79
C LYS A 184 -38.11 14.15 -12.41
N ASP A 185 -38.51 12.88 -12.38
CA ASP A 185 -38.76 12.10 -11.16
C ASP A 185 -37.54 11.98 -10.24
N PHE A 186 -36.33 12.04 -10.81
CA PHE A 186 -35.07 11.99 -10.09
C PHE A 186 -34.41 13.36 -9.93
N SER A 187 -35.12 14.43 -10.32
CA SER A 187 -34.64 15.81 -10.31
C SER A 187 -35.27 16.61 -9.17
N SER A 188 -34.54 17.62 -8.68
CA SER A 188 -35.02 18.49 -7.58
C SER A 188 -36.01 19.58 -8.02
N GLY A 189 -36.54 19.51 -9.25
CA GLY A 189 -37.40 20.55 -9.84
C GLY A 189 -36.63 21.61 -10.63
N LEU A 190 -35.37 21.86 -10.28
CA LEU A 190 -34.41 22.63 -11.09
C LEU A 190 -33.84 21.73 -12.21
N SER A 191 -33.92 22.17 -13.47
CA SER A 191 -33.41 21.41 -14.62
C SER A 191 -31.94 21.00 -14.42
N TYR A 192 -31.62 19.74 -14.75
CA TYR A 192 -30.26 19.19 -14.66
C TYR A 192 -29.69 19.13 -13.24
N THR A 193 -30.52 18.99 -12.22
CA THR A 193 -30.10 18.77 -10.83
C THR A 193 -30.70 17.47 -10.31
N SER A 194 -29.93 16.66 -9.58
CA SER A 194 -30.48 15.47 -8.93
C SER A 194 -31.27 15.84 -7.68
N LYS A 195 -32.19 14.98 -7.27
CA LYS A 195 -32.94 15.14 -6.03
C LYS A 195 -32.01 15.02 -4.81
N ASN A 196 -32.32 15.78 -3.75
CA ASN A 196 -31.53 15.81 -2.51
C ASN A 196 -31.75 14.52 -1.72
N ILE A 197 -30.65 13.88 -1.31
CA ILE A 197 -30.69 12.78 -0.35
C ILE A 197 -30.73 13.36 1.07
N PRO A 198 -31.51 12.77 2.00
CA PRO A 198 -31.45 13.13 3.41
C PRO A 198 -30.02 12.96 3.98
N SER A 199 -29.34 14.07 4.28
CA SER A 199 -27.92 14.10 4.66
C SER A 199 -27.66 13.65 6.10
N ASP A 200 -28.58 13.86 7.02
CA ASP A 200 -28.30 13.77 8.46
C ASP A 200 -28.18 12.33 9.01
N GLN A 201 -28.24 11.33 8.13
CA GLN A 201 -28.29 9.91 8.46
C GLN A 201 -26.93 9.34 8.92
N LEU A 202 -25.83 10.06 8.71
CA LEU A 202 -24.50 9.74 9.25
C LEU A 202 -24.16 10.56 10.51
N SER A 203 -25.15 11.16 11.17
CA SER A 203 -24.94 11.89 12.43
C SER A 203 -25.14 11.00 13.66
N ILE A 204 -24.39 11.28 14.73
CA ILE A 204 -24.64 10.73 16.07
C ILE A 204 -25.15 11.88 16.93
N GLY A 205 -26.45 11.89 17.22
CA GLY A 205 -27.10 13.05 17.83
C GLY A 205 -27.00 14.27 16.91
N SER A 206 -26.51 15.39 17.42
CA SER A 206 -26.27 16.62 16.62
C SER A 206 -24.91 16.65 15.92
N ASN A 207 -24.08 15.60 16.07
CA ASN A 207 -22.72 15.59 15.55
C ASN A 207 -22.63 14.86 14.21
N THR A 208 -22.43 15.62 13.13
CA THR A 208 -22.29 15.11 11.75
C THR A 208 -20.89 14.64 11.40
N VAL A 209 -19.90 14.79 12.29
CA VAL A 209 -18.46 14.64 11.96
C VAL A 209 -17.90 13.26 12.31
N ILE A 210 -18.38 12.65 13.40
CA ILE A 210 -17.74 11.46 13.99
C ILE A 210 -17.73 10.29 13.00
N ILE A 211 -18.88 9.95 12.40
CA ILE A 211 -18.99 8.80 11.51
C ILE A 211 -18.17 9.00 10.22
N PRO A 212 -18.28 10.13 9.48
CA PRO A 212 -17.47 10.37 8.29
C PRO A 212 -15.96 10.29 8.56
N LEU A 213 -15.50 10.91 9.66
CA LEU A 213 -14.08 10.91 10.02
C LEU A 213 -13.60 9.51 10.42
N LEU A 214 -14.43 8.73 11.12
CA LEU A 214 -14.13 7.35 11.47
C LEU A 214 -13.98 6.48 10.21
N ILE A 215 -14.91 6.59 9.25
CA ILE A 215 -14.82 5.89 7.96
C ILE A 215 -13.52 6.25 7.23
N ALA A 216 -13.16 7.55 7.21
CA ALA A 216 -11.92 8.02 6.58
C ALA A 216 -10.67 7.43 7.25
N LEU A 217 -10.60 7.42 8.59
CA LEU A 217 -9.48 6.86 9.33
C LEU A 217 -9.36 5.34 9.17
N VAL A 218 -10.50 4.62 9.14
CA VAL A 218 -10.52 3.19 8.83
C VAL A 218 -9.98 2.94 7.43
N CYS A 219 -10.36 3.75 6.43
CA CYS A 219 -9.79 3.66 5.09
C CYS A 219 -8.27 3.88 5.08
N VAL A 220 -7.76 4.86 5.84
CA VAL A 220 -6.30 5.09 5.98
C VAL A 220 -5.61 3.84 6.51
N ILE A 221 -6.16 3.21 7.57
CA ILE A 221 -5.59 2.00 8.17
C ILE A 221 -5.62 0.84 7.17
N ILE A 222 -6.74 0.62 6.47
CA ILE A 222 -6.88 -0.44 5.47
C ILE A 222 -5.85 -0.27 4.34
N ILE A 223 -5.73 0.93 3.78
CA ILE A 223 -4.76 1.20 2.69
C ILE A 223 -3.31 1.15 3.20
N TRP A 224 -3.05 1.57 4.44
CA TRP A 224 -1.74 1.39 5.05
C TRP A 224 -1.37 -0.08 5.23
N ILE A 225 -2.31 -0.93 5.69
CA ILE A 225 -2.13 -2.39 5.78
C ILE A 225 -1.93 -2.97 4.38
N LEU A 226 -2.73 -2.55 3.39
CA LEU A 226 -2.61 -2.97 2.00
C LEU A 226 -1.16 -2.80 1.52
N PHE A 227 -0.61 -1.60 1.64
CA PHE A 227 0.76 -1.33 1.18
C PHE A 227 1.85 -1.93 2.06
N SER A 228 1.63 -2.09 3.36
CA SER A 228 2.69 -2.46 4.30
C SER A 228 2.76 -3.97 4.58
N LYS A 229 1.64 -4.69 4.48
CA LYS A 229 1.48 -6.06 4.98
C LYS A 229 0.92 -7.05 3.98
N THR A 230 0.39 -6.62 2.83
CA THR A 230 -0.24 -7.55 1.86
C THR A 230 0.60 -7.83 0.62
N VAL A 231 0.39 -9.02 0.03
CA VAL A 231 1.01 -9.42 -1.25
C VAL A 231 0.50 -8.55 -2.41
N LEU A 232 -0.77 -8.15 -2.38
CA LEU A 232 -1.35 -7.27 -3.41
C LEU A 232 -0.62 -5.92 -3.41
N GLY A 233 -0.47 -5.28 -2.25
CA GLY A 233 0.26 -4.01 -2.15
C GLY A 233 1.73 -4.13 -2.54
N PHE A 234 2.38 -5.26 -2.29
CA PHE A 234 3.73 -5.52 -2.81
C PHE A 234 3.74 -5.55 -4.35
N LYS A 235 2.81 -6.29 -4.98
CA LYS A 235 2.71 -6.38 -6.45
C LYS A 235 2.42 -5.02 -7.10
N LEU A 236 1.52 -4.22 -6.52
CA LEU A 236 1.23 -2.87 -7.01
C LEU A 236 2.49 -1.99 -6.97
N LYS A 237 3.19 -1.93 -5.83
CA LYS A 237 4.43 -1.15 -5.69
C LYS A 237 5.53 -1.60 -6.64
N ALA A 238 5.67 -2.91 -6.85
CA ALA A 238 6.66 -3.45 -7.78
C ALA A 238 6.38 -2.98 -9.21
N VAL A 239 5.12 -3.09 -9.66
CA VAL A 239 4.70 -2.65 -11.00
C VAL A 239 4.91 -1.15 -11.18
N GLY A 240 4.56 -0.35 -10.18
CA GLY A 240 4.75 1.10 -10.22
C GLY A 240 6.21 1.56 -10.17
N SER A 241 7.11 0.73 -9.63
CA SER A 241 8.55 1.04 -9.60
C SER A 241 9.24 0.62 -10.90
N SER A 242 8.91 -0.55 -11.42
CA SER A 242 9.42 -1.05 -12.70
C SER A 242 8.47 -2.09 -13.30
N VAL A 243 7.86 -1.73 -14.43
CA VAL A 243 7.01 -2.63 -15.21
C VAL A 243 7.82 -3.79 -15.78
N THR A 244 9.01 -3.53 -16.31
CA THR A 244 9.91 -4.55 -16.90
C THR A 244 10.43 -5.51 -15.84
N GLY A 245 10.91 -4.98 -14.70
CA GLY A 245 11.36 -5.80 -13.57
C GLY A 245 10.24 -6.66 -12.99
N SER A 246 9.01 -6.14 -12.95
CA SER A 246 7.83 -6.89 -12.49
C SER A 246 7.47 -8.05 -13.42
N LYS A 247 7.59 -7.87 -14.74
CA LYS A 247 7.39 -8.95 -15.71
C LYS A 247 8.45 -10.06 -15.54
N TYR A 248 9.71 -9.67 -15.34
CA TYR A 248 10.82 -10.62 -15.15
C TYR A 248 10.61 -11.55 -13.96
N ILE A 249 10.10 -11.02 -12.83
CA ILE A 249 9.80 -11.83 -11.63
C ILE A 249 8.42 -12.53 -11.66
N GLY A 250 7.74 -12.55 -12.82
CA GLY A 250 6.47 -13.27 -13.01
C GLY A 250 5.20 -12.57 -12.51
N ILE A 251 5.23 -11.26 -12.23
CA ILE A 251 4.01 -10.51 -11.87
C ILE A 251 3.21 -10.18 -13.13
N ASN A 252 1.94 -10.58 -13.16
CA ASN A 252 1.02 -10.19 -14.23
C ASN A 252 0.67 -8.68 -14.13
N VAL A 253 1.41 -7.86 -14.88
CA VAL A 253 1.26 -6.39 -14.94
C VAL A 253 -0.15 -5.99 -15.36
N LYS A 254 -0.73 -6.63 -16.39
CA LYS A 254 -2.07 -6.29 -16.92
C LYS A 254 -3.12 -6.39 -15.81
N LYS A 255 -3.10 -7.51 -15.06
CA LYS A 255 -3.99 -7.70 -13.91
C LYS A 255 -3.77 -6.62 -12.84
N GLN A 256 -2.53 -6.25 -12.54
CA GLN A 256 -2.24 -5.22 -11.53
C GLN A 256 -2.72 -3.82 -11.95
N ILE A 257 -2.63 -3.47 -13.23
CA ILE A 257 -3.17 -2.20 -13.74
C ILE A 257 -4.69 -2.16 -13.54
N ILE A 258 -5.40 -3.21 -13.97
CA ILE A 258 -6.86 -3.31 -13.81
C ILE A 258 -7.24 -3.26 -12.33
N THR A 259 -6.60 -4.08 -11.50
CA THR A 259 -6.87 -4.12 -10.05
C THR A 259 -6.59 -2.78 -9.38
N SER A 260 -5.50 -2.10 -9.76
CA SER A 260 -5.15 -0.79 -9.19
C SER A 260 -6.20 0.27 -9.49
N LEU A 261 -6.59 0.42 -10.77
CA LEU A 261 -7.61 1.39 -11.16
C LEU A 261 -8.97 1.05 -10.56
N THR A 262 -9.36 -0.22 -10.57
CA THR A 262 -10.64 -0.66 -9.97
C THR A 262 -10.68 -0.36 -8.47
N LEU A 263 -9.60 -0.62 -7.74
CA LEU A 263 -9.52 -0.36 -6.29
C LEU A 263 -9.45 1.14 -6.00
N SER A 264 -8.78 1.93 -6.86
CA SER A 264 -8.83 3.39 -6.83
C SER A 264 -10.27 3.89 -7.00
N GLY A 265 -11.01 3.40 -8.01
CA GLY A 265 -12.42 3.72 -8.21
C GLY A 265 -13.31 3.32 -7.04
N ALA A 266 -13.11 2.13 -6.48
CA ALA A 266 -13.85 1.67 -5.30
C ALA A 266 -13.71 2.64 -4.10
N VAL A 267 -12.49 3.08 -3.81
CA VAL A 267 -12.22 4.05 -2.73
C VAL A 267 -12.75 5.44 -3.09
N ALA A 268 -12.69 5.85 -4.36
CA ALA A 268 -13.35 7.07 -4.84
C ALA A 268 -14.88 6.99 -4.61
N GLY A 269 -15.50 5.83 -4.80
CA GLY A 269 -16.91 5.60 -4.48
C GLY A 269 -17.23 5.85 -3.00
N ILE A 270 -16.35 5.45 -2.07
CA ILE A 270 -16.50 5.76 -0.64
C ILE A 270 -16.41 7.28 -0.39
N ALA A 271 -15.53 8.00 -1.09
CA ALA A 271 -15.48 9.46 -1.01
C ALA A 271 -16.78 10.10 -1.53
N GLY A 272 -17.37 9.54 -2.60
CA GLY A 272 -18.68 9.94 -3.10
C GLY A 272 -19.80 9.72 -2.08
N PHE A 273 -19.85 8.55 -1.47
CA PHE A 273 -20.78 8.25 -0.38
C PHE A 273 -20.66 9.27 0.77
N LEU A 274 -19.44 9.53 1.25
CA LEU A 274 -19.23 10.53 2.30
C LEU A 274 -19.66 11.93 1.85
N SER A 275 -19.30 12.34 0.63
CA SER A 275 -19.65 13.67 0.12
C SER A 275 -21.15 13.90 0.05
N MET A 276 -21.90 12.87 -0.37
CA MET A 276 -23.35 12.90 -0.53
C MET A 276 -24.08 13.03 0.81
N PHE A 277 -23.59 12.38 1.87
CA PHE A 277 -24.22 12.46 3.19
C PHE A 277 -23.74 13.64 4.04
N THR A 278 -22.72 14.40 3.62
CA THR A 278 -22.12 15.42 4.50
C THR A 278 -22.00 16.81 3.91
N VAL A 279 -21.69 16.93 2.62
CA VAL A 279 -21.33 18.21 2.03
C VAL A 279 -22.18 18.58 0.81
N SER A 280 -22.48 17.60 -0.04
CA SER A 280 -23.16 17.82 -1.33
C SER A 280 -24.24 16.76 -1.54
N PRO A 281 -25.44 16.93 -0.97
CA PRO A 281 -26.51 15.94 -1.00
C PRO A 281 -27.18 15.77 -2.38
N ASN A 282 -26.86 16.63 -3.34
CA ASN A 282 -27.25 16.50 -4.73
C ASN A 282 -26.08 16.77 -5.69
N ASN A 283 -26.28 16.33 -6.93
CA ASN A 283 -25.39 16.60 -8.06
C ASN A 283 -25.96 17.70 -8.93
N PHE A 284 -25.10 18.63 -9.36
CA PHE A 284 -25.45 19.76 -10.20
C PHE A 284 -24.83 19.63 -11.60
N PHE A 285 -25.66 19.62 -12.65
CA PHE A 285 -25.21 19.46 -14.04
C PHE A 285 -25.58 20.65 -14.94
N ALA A 286 -26.21 21.70 -14.41
CA ALA A 286 -26.64 22.85 -15.21
C ALA A 286 -25.45 23.59 -15.82
N SER A 287 -24.39 23.82 -15.03
CA SER A 287 -23.12 24.35 -15.54
C SER A 287 -22.37 23.28 -16.35
N ASN A 288 -21.83 23.63 -17.52
CA ASN A 288 -20.93 22.77 -18.31
C ASN A 288 -19.52 22.71 -17.67
N SER A 289 -19.46 22.36 -16.38
CA SER A 289 -18.22 22.23 -15.61
C SER A 289 -18.18 20.91 -14.87
N LEU A 290 -17.04 20.22 -14.93
CA LEU A 290 -16.83 18.96 -14.21
C LEU A 290 -16.63 19.24 -12.71
N PRO A 291 -17.10 18.34 -11.82
CA PRO A 291 -16.83 18.45 -10.39
C PRO A 291 -15.33 18.52 -10.09
N THR A 292 -14.90 19.41 -9.19
CA THR A 292 -13.46 19.61 -8.91
C THR A 292 -12.88 18.60 -7.93
N LEU A 293 -13.74 17.93 -7.14
CA LEU A 293 -13.33 17.14 -5.96
C LEU A 293 -12.31 16.05 -6.27
N GLY A 294 -12.48 15.32 -7.39
CA GLY A 294 -11.51 14.32 -7.80
C GLY A 294 -10.19 14.89 -8.35
N PHE A 295 -10.20 16.10 -8.92
CA PHE A 295 -8.98 16.79 -9.34
C PHE A 295 -8.20 17.31 -8.14
N ASP A 296 -8.88 17.83 -7.13
CA ASP A 296 -8.28 18.24 -5.85
C ASP A 296 -7.61 17.04 -5.16
N ALA A 297 -8.22 15.85 -5.23
CA ALA A 297 -7.66 14.63 -4.66
C ALA A 297 -6.32 14.19 -5.28
N ILE A 298 -6.09 14.50 -6.57
CA ILE A 298 -4.79 14.28 -7.23
C ILE A 298 -3.71 15.06 -6.49
N ALA A 299 -3.98 16.34 -6.22
CA ALA A 299 -3.06 17.20 -5.51
C ALA A 299 -2.79 16.68 -4.10
N VAL A 300 -3.85 16.36 -3.35
CA VAL A 300 -3.75 15.84 -1.98
C VAL A 300 -2.80 14.63 -1.91
N SER A 301 -2.95 13.69 -2.85
CA SER A 301 -2.11 12.50 -2.91
C SER A 301 -0.65 12.80 -3.29
N LEU A 302 -0.42 13.67 -4.27
CA LEU A 302 0.91 14.03 -4.74
C LEU A 302 1.72 14.79 -3.68
N VAL A 303 1.11 15.76 -3.00
CA VAL A 303 1.79 16.50 -1.91
C VAL A 303 2.16 15.55 -0.76
N ALA A 304 1.31 14.57 -0.49
CA ALA A 304 1.54 13.53 0.49
C ALA A 304 2.48 12.40 0.00
N PHE A 305 2.99 12.47 -1.23
CA PHE A 305 3.78 11.41 -1.90
C PHE A 305 3.15 10.01 -1.82
N ASN A 306 1.83 9.94 -2.00
CA ASN A 306 1.07 8.69 -1.94
C ASN A 306 1.21 7.94 -0.60
N ASN A 307 1.56 8.65 0.48
CA ASN A 307 1.65 8.08 1.82
C ASN A 307 0.28 8.20 2.52
N PRO A 308 -0.36 7.08 2.90
CA PRO A 308 -1.68 7.10 3.56
C PRO A 308 -1.73 7.97 4.81
N ILE A 309 -0.64 8.01 5.58
CA ILE A 309 -0.57 8.82 6.81
C ILE A 309 -0.39 10.31 6.46
N GLY A 310 0.40 10.62 5.42
CA GLY A 310 0.61 12.00 4.96
C GLY A 310 -0.68 12.63 4.40
N ILE A 311 -1.55 11.82 3.81
CA ILE A 311 -2.83 12.25 3.24
C ILE A 311 -3.77 12.83 4.31
N ILE A 312 -3.65 12.43 5.59
CA ILE A 312 -4.44 13.03 6.67
C ILE A 312 -4.14 14.53 6.80
N ALA A 313 -2.86 14.90 6.89
CA ALA A 313 -2.45 16.28 7.07
C ALA A 313 -2.76 17.13 5.83
N ILE A 314 -2.55 16.58 4.64
CA ILE A 314 -2.82 17.29 3.38
C ILE A 314 -4.32 17.39 3.09
N GLY A 315 -5.10 16.35 3.39
CA GLY A 315 -6.56 16.38 3.26
C GLY A 315 -7.19 17.43 4.17
N TRP A 316 -6.65 17.63 5.37
CA TRP A 316 -7.04 18.73 6.25
C TRP A 316 -6.71 20.11 5.66
N LEU A 317 -5.50 20.29 5.11
CA LEU A 317 -5.11 21.53 4.44
C LEU A 317 -6.05 21.86 3.27
N TRP A 318 -6.39 20.88 2.43
CA TRP A 318 -7.31 21.07 1.31
C TRP A 318 -8.75 21.37 1.77
N ALA A 319 -9.20 20.74 2.86
CA ALA A 319 -10.49 21.06 3.46
C ALA A 319 -10.56 22.52 3.90
N ILE A 320 -9.54 23.01 4.62
CA ILE A 320 -9.43 24.41 5.06
C ILE A 320 -9.50 25.39 3.88
N LEU A 321 -8.77 25.11 2.79
CA LEU A 321 -8.78 25.95 1.59
C LEU A 321 -10.15 25.96 0.92
N LYS A 322 -10.83 24.80 0.89
CA LYS A 322 -12.14 24.63 0.28
C LYS A 322 -13.24 25.36 1.04
N THR A 323 -13.28 25.22 2.36
CA THR A 323 -14.32 25.80 3.21
C THR A 323 -14.07 27.27 3.56
N GLY A 324 -12.81 27.65 3.80
CA GLY A 324 -12.45 29.03 4.10
C GLY A 324 -12.42 29.95 2.87
N GLY A 325 -12.13 29.40 1.70
CA GLY A 325 -11.92 30.18 0.48
C GLY A 325 -13.09 31.06 0.06
N GLY A 326 -14.31 30.51 0.03
CA GLY A 326 -15.51 31.24 -0.36
C GLY A 326 -15.86 32.41 0.57
N PRO A 327 -16.06 32.15 1.87
CA PRO A 327 -16.37 33.18 2.86
C PRO A 327 -15.32 34.31 2.91
N ILE A 328 -14.03 33.97 2.95
CA ILE A 328 -12.98 35.00 3.02
C ILE A 328 -12.90 35.80 1.72
N SER A 329 -13.09 35.18 0.54
CA SER A 329 -13.12 35.92 -0.71
C SER A 329 -14.32 36.89 -0.77
N SER A 330 -15.46 36.49 -0.20
CA SER A 330 -16.63 37.37 -0.04
C SER A 330 -16.36 38.55 0.90
N LEU A 331 -15.70 38.30 2.05
CA LEU A 331 -15.36 39.36 3.02
C LEU A 331 -14.48 40.46 2.42
N TYR A 332 -13.53 40.09 1.56
CA TYR A 332 -12.67 41.04 0.86
C TYR A 332 -13.27 41.53 -0.47
N SER A 333 -14.52 41.19 -0.80
CA SER A 333 -15.22 41.57 -2.04
C SER A 333 -14.46 41.18 -3.32
N ILE A 334 -13.87 39.99 -3.34
CA ILE A 334 -13.09 39.48 -4.48
C ILE A 334 -13.70 38.21 -5.02
N SER A 335 -13.35 37.88 -6.27
CA SER A 335 -13.76 36.64 -6.91
C SER A 335 -13.40 35.40 -6.07
N THR A 336 -14.37 34.51 -5.87
CA THR A 336 -14.18 33.21 -5.20
C THR A 336 -13.19 32.31 -5.93
N GLN A 337 -12.85 32.65 -7.19
CA GLN A 337 -11.81 32.00 -7.98
C GLN A 337 -10.41 32.17 -7.38
N ILE A 338 -10.18 33.16 -6.49
CA ILE A 338 -8.89 33.38 -5.83
C ILE A 338 -8.49 32.17 -4.97
N SER A 339 -9.41 31.57 -4.21
CA SER A 339 -9.09 30.34 -3.46
C SER A 339 -8.66 29.20 -4.39
N GLY A 340 -9.32 29.08 -5.56
CA GLY A 340 -8.93 28.15 -6.61
C GLY A 340 -7.53 28.45 -7.16
N LEU A 341 -7.18 29.73 -7.36
CA LEU A 341 -5.86 30.17 -7.80
C LEU A 341 -4.78 29.84 -6.75
N ILE A 342 -5.03 30.09 -5.47
CA ILE A 342 -4.12 29.71 -4.36
C ILE A 342 -3.88 28.20 -4.38
N SER A 343 -4.96 27.42 -4.52
CA SER A 343 -4.88 25.96 -4.62
C SER A 343 -4.05 25.52 -5.85
N GLY A 344 -4.25 26.17 -7.01
CA GLY A 344 -3.47 25.92 -8.22
C GLY A 344 -1.98 26.25 -8.09
N ILE A 345 -1.64 27.36 -7.42
CA ILE A 345 -0.25 27.73 -7.11
C ILE A 345 0.39 26.67 -6.21
N LEU A 346 -0.32 26.23 -5.16
CA LEU A 346 0.16 25.16 -4.29
C LEU A 346 0.41 23.87 -5.08
N ILE A 347 -0.51 23.48 -5.96
CA ILE A 347 -0.35 22.32 -6.85
C ILE A 347 0.93 22.45 -7.69
N TYR A 348 1.15 23.60 -8.32
CA TYR A 348 2.31 23.83 -9.17
C TYR A 348 3.64 23.70 -8.39
N PHE A 349 3.73 24.32 -7.20
CA PHE A 349 4.93 24.19 -6.37
C PHE A 349 5.12 22.78 -5.83
N THR A 350 4.04 22.05 -5.57
CA THR A 350 4.13 20.65 -5.15
C THR A 350 4.59 19.72 -6.26
N ALA A 351 4.28 20.03 -7.53
CA ALA A 351 4.82 19.29 -8.67
C ALA A 351 6.35 19.46 -8.82
N ILE A 352 6.89 20.61 -8.40
CA ILE A 352 8.32 20.96 -8.49
C ILE A 352 9.06 20.65 -7.16
N VAL A 353 8.45 19.84 -6.29
CA VAL A 353 9.04 19.36 -5.03
C VAL A 353 10.43 18.75 -5.18
N SER A 354 10.74 18.11 -6.31
CA SER A 354 12.06 17.54 -6.60
C SER A 354 13.18 18.59 -6.56
N VAL A 355 12.88 19.84 -6.96
CA VAL A 355 13.81 20.97 -6.85
C VAL A 355 14.00 21.36 -5.39
N PHE A 356 12.92 21.40 -4.60
CA PHE A 356 13.02 21.73 -3.17
C PHE A 356 13.70 20.63 -2.34
N ILE A 357 13.60 19.37 -2.77
CA ILE A 357 14.33 18.22 -2.22
C ILE A 357 15.84 18.39 -2.41
N THR A 358 16.28 18.96 -3.53
CA THR A 358 17.70 19.22 -3.82
C THR A 358 18.16 20.57 -3.32
N PHE A 359 17.24 21.52 -3.08
CA PHE A 359 17.52 22.84 -2.56
C PHE A 359 17.97 22.76 -1.09
N LYS A 360 19.17 23.27 -0.81
CA LYS A 360 19.77 23.25 0.53
C LYS A 360 19.97 24.69 1.04
N PRO A 361 18.89 25.42 1.38
CA PRO A 361 18.98 26.81 1.80
C PRO A 361 19.83 26.97 3.06
N TRP A 362 19.81 25.97 3.94
CA TRP A 362 20.66 25.93 5.13
C TRP A 362 22.15 25.87 4.78
N GLU A 363 22.58 25.14 3.74
CA GLU A 363 23.98 25.15 3.31
C GLU A 363 24.36 26.54 2.77
N LEU A 364 23.49 27.20 2.00
CA LEU A 364 23.75 28.57 1.51
C LEU A 364 23.87 29.60 2.64
N LEU A 365 22.96 29.55 3.63
CA LEU A 365 22.98 30.42 4.81
C LEU A 365 24.19 30.12 5.71
N LYS A 366 24.47 28.83 5.94
CA LYS A 366 25.64 28.37 6.68
C LYS A 366 26.93 28.87 6.02
N ASN A 367 27.05 28.79 4.70
CA ASN A 367 28.23 29.26 3.98
C ASN A 367 28.41 30.78 4.09
N LYS A 368 27.31 31.55 4.00
CA LYS A 368 27.34 33.00 4.26
C LYS A 368 27.74 33.33 5.70
N TYR A 369 27.18 32.62 6.67
CA TYR A 369 27.53 32.78 8.08
C TYR A 369 29.01 32.42 8.34
N ASN A 370 29.50 31.32 7.76
CA ASN A 370 30.88 30.88 7.90
C ASN A 370 31.87 31.93 7.37
N LEU A 371 31.60 32.48 6.18
CA LEU A 371 32.36 33.59 5.61
C LEU A 371 32.32 34.84 6.50
N TYR A 372 31.20 35.09 7.18
CA TYR A 372 31.06 36.21 8.11
C TYR A 372 31.89 36.02 9.38
N THR A 373 32.00 34.79 9.88
CA THR A 373 32.75 34.45 11.11
C THR A 373 34.27 34.42 10.94
N SER A 374 34.78 34.12 9.74
CA SER A 374 36.22 34.20 9.45
C SER A 374 36.64 35.66 9.26
N LYS A 375 37.19 36.31 10.29
CA LYS A 375 37.63 37.72 10.23
C LYS A 375 38.50 38.02 9.01
N VAL A 376 39.47 37.16 8.71
CA VAL A 376 40.44 37.29 7.60
C VAL A 376 39.79 37.04 6.24
N ASN A 377 39.12 35.90 6.04
CA ASN A 377 38.59 35.51 4.72
C ASN A 377 37.40 36.38 4.30
N ARG A 378 36.74 37.01 5.27
CA ARG A 378 35.73 38.06 5.04
C ARG A 378 36.33 39.27 4.32
N GLU A 379 37.47 39.78 4.77
CA GLU A 379 38.11 40.96 4.15
C GLU A 379 38.51 40.68 2.69
N ILE A 380 39.14 39.52 2.44
CA ILE A 380 39.58 39.11 1.10
C ILE A 380 38.35 38.92 0.18
N TYR A 381 37.30 38.24 0.67
CA TYR A 381 36.06 38.03 -0.06
C TYR A 381 35.38 39.34 -0.46
N TRP A 382 35.24 40.29 0.48
CA TRP A 382 34.60 41.58 0.19
C TRP A 382 35.41 42.41 -0.81
N LYS A 383 36.74 42.39 -0.72
CA LYS A 383 37.61 43.07 -1.69
C LYS A 383 37.48 42.48 -3.09
N LEU A 384 37.49 41.16 -3.25
CA LEU A 384 37.27 40.50 -4.55
C LEU A 384 35.87 40.76 -5.10
N LYS A 385 34.85 40.82 -4.23
CA LYS A 385 33.47 41.13 -4.59
C LYS A 385 33.31 42.58 -5.06
N LEU A 386 33.98 43.52 -4.40
CA LEU A 386 34.06 44.92 -4.81
C LEU A 386 34.80 45.07 -6.14
N TYR A 387 35.89 44.31 -6.34
CA TYR A 387 36.62 44.31 -7.60
C TYR A 387 35.80 43.72 -8.76
N THR A 388 35.08 42.60 -8.55
CA THR A 388 34.13 42.06 -9.55
C THR A 388 32.98 43.01 -9.84
N PHE A 389 32.51 43.76 -8.84
CA PHE A 389 31.51 44.80 -9.04
C PHE A 389 32.06 45.95 -9.92
N LYS A 390 33.28 46.44 -9.64
CA LYS A 390 33.97 47.43 -10.49
C LYS A 390 34.14 46.92 -11.93
N LEU A 391 34.53 45.67 -12.13
CA LEU A 391 34.66 45.07 -13.48
C LEU A 391 33.31 44.92 -14.20
N ARG A 392 32.23 44.57 -13.48
CA ARG A 392 30.87 44.50 -14.04
C ARG A 392 30.36 45.87 -14.47
N LEU A 393 30.61 46.90 -13.66
CA LEU A 393 30.29 48.28 -14.01
C LEU A 393 31.09 48.71 -15.25
N LYS A 394 32.40 48.44 -15.30
CA LYS A 394 33.22 48.70 -16.50
C LYS A 394 32.67 48.00 -17.74
N LYS A 395 32.17 46.76 -17.63
CA LYS A 395 31.57 46.02 -18.75
C LYS A 395 30.23 46.60 -19.23
N ILE A 396 29.39 47.10 -18.32
CA ILE A 396 28.08 47.71 -18.64
C ILE A 396 28.29 49.09 -19.27
N PHE A 397 29.11 49.93 -18.64
CA PHE A 397 29.39 51.31 -19.05
C PHE A 397 30.58 51.45 -20.00
N LEU A 398 30.99 50.35 -20.63
CA LEU A 398 32.18 50.27 -21.49
C LEU A 398 32.23 51.37 -22.54
N ILE A 399 31.07 51.77 -23.07
CA ILE A 399 30.92 52.77 -24.15
C ILE A 399 31.29 54.20 -23.70
N PHE A 400 31.26 54.47 -22.39
CA PHE A 400 31.28 55.83 -21.84
C PHE A 400 32.62 56.22 -21.17
N THR A 401 33.58 55.30 -21.03
CA THR A 401 34.88 55.60 -20.38
C THR A 401 35.88 56.22 -21.36
N LYS A 402 36.64 57.24 -20.92
CA LYS A 402 37.71 57.87 -21.72
C LYS A 402 38.79 56.86 -22.11
N ASP A 403 39.22 56.04 -21.15
CA ASP A 403 40.20 54.97 -21.35
C ASP A 403 39.77 53.99 -22.47
N TYR A 404 38.49 53.66 -22.55
CA TYR A 404 37.96 52.78 -23.60
C TYR A 404 38.03 53.41 -24.99
N LYS A 405 37.67 54.70 -25.13
CA LYS A 405 37.77 55.39 -26.42
C LYS A 405 39.21 55.41 -26.94
N GLN A 406 40.17 55.59 -26.04
CA GLN A 406 41.59 55.56 -26.35
C GLN A 406 42.07 54.16 -26.72
N GLU A 407 41.68 53.14 -25.96
CA GLU A 407 42.04 51.74 -26.20
C GLU A 407 41.42 51.19 -27.50
N VAL A 408 40.16 51.54 -27.81
CA VAL A 408 39.51 51.20 -29.08
C VAL A 408 40.21 51.88 -30.25
N ASN A 409 40.58 53.16 -30.13
CA ASN A 409 41.31 53.85 -31.19
C ASN A 409 42.68 53.20 -31.43
N ASN A 410 43.40 52.82 -30.39
CA ASN A 410 44.68 52.12 -30.51
C ASN A 410 44.53 50.74 -31.17
N LYS A 411 43.60 49.89 -30.68
CA LYS A 411 43.31 48.58 -31.30
C LYS A 411 42.81 48.72 -32.73
N TYR A 412 42.02 49.74 -33.03
CA TYR A 412 41.52 50.02 -34.38
C TYR A 412 42.62 50.49 -35.33
N GLN A 413 43.57 51.31 -34.86
CA GLN A 413 44.77 51.68 -35.62
C GLN A 413 45.65 50.46 -35.93
N ILE A 414 45.79 49.53 -35.00
CA ILE A 414 46.51 48.27 -35.23
C ILE A 414 45.77 47.40 -36.26
N TYR A 415 44.46 47.24 -36.11
CA TYR A 415 43.61 46.47 -37.04
C TYR A 415 43.62 47.03 -38.46
N THR A 416 43.56 48.36 -38.62
CA THR A 416 43.62 49.03 -39.93
C THR A 416 44.98 48.90 -40.60
N LYS A 417 46.08 48.94 -39.82
CA LYS A 417 47.44 48.64 -40.32
C LYS A 417 47.57 47.19 -40.77
N GLN A 418 47.08 46.24 -39.97
CA GLN A 418 47.17 44.80 -40.28
C GLN A 418 46.36 44.40 -41.53
N ASN A 419 45.24 45.08 -41.79
CA ASN A 419 44.35 44.77 -42.92
C ASN A 419 44.48 45.77 -44.10
N GLN A 420 45.52 46.62 -44.12
CA GLN A 420 45.81 47.58 -45.21
C GLN A 420 44.61 48.47 -45.63
N ILE A 421 43.85 49.00 -44.68
CA ILE A 421 42.64 49.82 -44.96
C ILE A 421 43.00 51.32 -45.00
N THR A 422 42.77 52.00 -46.14
CA THR A 422 42.97 53.47 -46.30
C THR A 422 41.67 54.27 -46.21
N ASN A 423 41.76 55.49 -45.65
CA ASN A 423 40.62 56.32 -45.19
C ASN A 423 39.68 56.91 -46.26
N LYS A 424 39.70 56.44 -47.51
CA LYS A 424 38.75 56.84 -48.57
C LYS A 424 38.25 55.61 -49.34
N THR A 425 37.24 54.98 -48.72
CA THR A 425 36.22 54.05 -49.24
C THR A 425 36.58 52.97 -50.26
N SER A 426 36.43 51.71 -49.85
CA SER A 426 35.83 50.67 -50.71
C SER A 426 35.01 49.59 -49.96
N ASN A 427 34.92 49.60 -48.62
CA ASN A 427 33.98 48.70 -47.93
C ASN A 427 33.53 49.20 -46.52
N PRO A 428 32.42 49.97 -46.41
CA PRO A 428 31.93 50.47 -45.12
C PRO A 428 31.56 49.33 -44.15
N HIS A 429 31.23 48.14 -44.65
CA HIS A 429 30.97 46.95 -43.84
C HIS A 429 32.18 46.50 -43.01
N LEU A 430 33.41 46.56 -43.55
CA LEU A 430 34.63 46.18 -42.83
C LEU A 430 34.97 47.16 -41.69
N PHE A 431 34.73 48.46 -41.90
CA PHE A 431 34.94 49.50 -40.90
C PHE A 431 33.99 49.34 -39.69
N TRP A 432 32.69 49.18 -39.95
CA TRP A 432 31.67 49.00 -38.92
C TRP A 432 31.79 47.65 -38.21
N ASN A 433 32.08 46.56 -38.94
CA ASN A 433 32.29 45.24 -38.36
C ASN A 433 33.59 45.17 -37.53
N GLY A 434 34.67 45.86 -37.93
CA GLY A 434 35.92 45.93 -37.16
C GLY A 434 35.75 46.58 -35.79
N ARG A 435 35.09 47.76 -35.72
CA ARG A 435 34.77 48.42 -34.44
C ARG A 435 33.82 47.60 -33.56
N LYS A 436 32.86 46.90 -34.18
CA LYS A 436 31.94 45.99 -33.48
C LYS A 436 32.68 44.78 -32.92
N ASN A 437 33.65 44.22 -33.67
CA ASN A 437 34.47 43.08 -33.25
C ASN A 437 35.42 43.43 -32.09
N ILE A 438 36.08 44.60 -32.14
CA ILE A 438 36.94 45.09 -31.04
C ILE A 438 36.11 45.30 -29.75
N LYS A 439 34.88 45.82 -29.89
CA LYS A 439 33.95 45.95 -28.75
C LYS A 439 33.55 44.60 -28.16
N THR A 440 33.35 43.57 -28.99
CA THR A 440 33.07 42.21 -28.50
C THR A 440 34.28 41.58 -27.82
N GLU A 441 35.49 41.84 -28.34
CA GLU A 441 36.76 41.36 -27.76
C GLU A 441 37.01 41.95 -26.38
N LEU A 442 36.92 43.28 -26.21
CA LEU A 442 37.05 43.94 -24.91
C LEU A 442 35.99 43.49 -23.89
N LYS A 443 34.75 43.23 -24.36
CA LYS A 443 33.70 42.63 -23.51
C LYS A 443 34.03 41.20 -23.11
N ASN A 444 34.75 40.45 -23.96
CA ASN A 444 35.22 39.10 -23.67
C ASN A 444 36.41 39.11 -22.70
N ASP A 445 37.35 40.05 -22.83
CA ASP A 445 38.49 40.22 -21.91
C ASP A 445 38.01 40.57 -20.49
N LEU A 446 37.04 41.49 -20.37
CA LEU A 446 36.38 41.76 -19.08
C LEU A 446 35.58 40.56 -18.58
N LYS A 447 34.96 39.77 -19.47
CA LYS A 447 34.24 38.54 -19.10
C LYS A 447 35.22 37.50 -18.53
N GLN A 448 36.40 37.34 -19.14
CA GLN A 448 37.48 36.50 -18.66
C GLN A 448 38.02 36.99 -17.32
N SER A 449 38.29 38.30 -17.18
CA SER A 449 38.73 38.89 -15.91
C SER A 449 37.70 38.69 -14.78
N ILE A 450 36.41 38.90 -15.07
CA ILE A 450 35.32 38.61 -14.12
C ILE A 450 35.27 37.11 -13.79
N TYR A 451 35.51 36.24 -14.78
CA TYR A 451 35.55 34.80 -14.58
C TYR A 451 36.71 34.38 -13.68
N LEU A 452 37.93 34.89 -13.91
CA LEU A 452 39.11 34.63 -13.08
C LEU A 452 38.87 35.05 -11.62
N VAL A 453 38.35 36.27 -11.40
CA VAL A 453 38.05 36.74 -10.03
C VAL A 453 36.90 35.94 -9.40
N LYS A 454 35.89 35.51 -10.17
CA LYS A 454 34.85 34.60 -9.67
C LYS A 454 35.40 33.23 -9.32
N SER A 455 36.27 32.68 -10.15
CA SER A 455 36.96 31.41 -9.89
C SER A 455 37.72 31.49 -8.56
N LYS A 456 38.43 32.61 -8.31
CA LYS A 456 39.11 32.87 -7.04
C LYS A 456 38.15 33.02 -5.85
N ILE A 457 37.01 33.70 -6.04
CA ILE A 457 35.96 33.78 -5.02
C ILE A 457 35.39 32.39 -4.69
N ASP A 458 35.22 31.53 -5.70
CA ASP A 458 34.72 30.18 -5.51
C ASP A 458 35.78 29.26 -4.90
N GLU A 459 37.08 29.48 -5.16
CA GLU A 459 38.20 28.90 -4.43
C GLU A 459 38.11 29.24 -2.94
N ILE A 460 37.96 30.51 -2.58
CA ILE A 460 37.83 30.95 -1.17
C ILE A 460 36.63 30.30 -0.49
N LYS A 461 35.48 30.18 -1.18
CA LYS A 461 34.31 29.49 -0.63
C LYS A 461 34.59 28.01 -0.38
N LYS A 462 35.23 27.33 -1.34
CA LYS A 462 35.64 25.93 -1.19
C LYS A 462 36.60 25.77 -0.01
N PHE A 463 37.57 26.68 0.14
CA PHE A 463 38.53 26.67 1.25
C PHE A 463 37.87 26.96 2.61
N VAL A 464 36.94 27.90 2.71
CA VAL A 464 36.21 28.17 3.98
C VAL A 464 35.31 26.99 4.39
N ASP A 465 34.73 26.29 3.42
CA ASP A 465 33.97 25.05 3.68
C ASP A 465 34.89 23.88 4.04
N GLN A 466 36.08 23.82 3.43
CA GLN A 466 37.14 22.88 3.81
C GLN A 466 37.67 23.19 5.21
N ASP A 467 37.95 24.44 5.59
CA ASP A 467 38.51 24.85 6.90
C ASP A 467 37.71 24.29 8.11
N LYS A 468 36.38 24.20 7.99
CA LYS A 468 35.54 23.56 9.03
C LYS A 468 35.64 22.03 9.06
N ASN A 469 36.01 21.40 7.94
CA ASN A 469 36.19 19.96 7.82
C ASN A 469 37.67 19.52 7.91
N SER A 470 38.63 20.41 7.64
CA SER A 470 40.06 20.13 7.45
C SER A 470 40.92 20.52 8.64
N LEU A 471 40.50 21.45 9.50
CA LEU A 471 41.06 21.52 10.84
C LEU A 471 40.57 20.28 11.58
N ASN A 472 41.42 19.24 11.60
CA ASN A 472 41.13 17.84 11.98
C ASN A 472 40.48 17.65 13.37
N VAL A 473 40.22 18.71 14.14
CA VAL A 473 39.42 18.72 15.37
C VAL A 473 37.99 18.23 15.12
N ASN A 474 37.35 18.64 14.01
CA ASN A 474 36.01 18.13 13.67
C ASN A 474 36.06 16.71 13.09
N GLY A 475 37.16 16.34 12.42
CA GLY A 475 37.47 14.96 12.03
C GLY A 475 37.52 14.03 13.24
N LEU A 476 38.31 14.40 14.27
CA LEU A 476 38.40 13.72 15.56
C LEU A 476 37.02 13.53 16.23
N LYS A 477 36.17 14.57 16.24
CA LYS A 477 34.82 14.49 16.79
C LYS A 477 33.92 13.55 15.97
N ASN A 478 34.06 13.53 14.65
CA ASN A 478 33.33 12.62 13.78
C ASN A 478 33.79 11.17 13.95
N ASP A 479 35.09 10.93 14.11
CA ASP A 479 35.64 9.60 14.32
C ASP A 479 35.30 9.05 15.71
N LEU A 480 35.29 9.90 16.75
CA LEU A 480 34.69 9.58 18.06
C LEU A 480 33.24 9.09 17.87
N ASN A 481 32.43 9.87 17.17
CA ASN A 481 31.03 9.50 16.93
C ASN A 481 30.90 8.19 16.15
N LYS A 482 31.76 7.93 15.16
CA LYS A 482 31.78 6.64 14.44
C LYS A 482 32.11 5.48 15.37
N GLN A 483 33.16 5.60 16.19
CA GLN A 483 33.59 4.55 17.11
C GLN A 483 32.52 4.26 18.18
N VAL A 484 31.94 5.30 18.78
CA VAL A 484 30.83 5.17 19.74
C VAL A 484 29.60 4.52 19.08
N ASN A 485 29.33 4.84 17.82
CA ASN A 485 28.24 4.22 17.05
C ASN A 485 28.52 2.75 16.72
N LEU A 486 29.77 2.37 16.43
CA LEU A 486 30.17 0.97 16.21
C LEU A 486 29.99 0.12 17.47
N LEU A 487 30.36 0.65 18.65
CA LEU A 487 30.10 -0.01 19.93
C LEU A 487 28.59 -0.20 20.18
N ALA A 488 27.79 0.84 19.92
CA ALA A 488 26.34 0.74 20.03
C ALA A 488 25.74 -0.27 19.05
N TYR A 489 26.27 -0.35 17.82
CA TYR A 489 25.86 -1.32 16.81
C TYR A 489 26.14 -2.76 17.27
N LYS A 490 27.36 -3.04 17.74
CA LYS A 490 27.75 -4.37 18.27
C LYS A 490 26.81 -4.81 19.39
N TYR A 491 26.49 -3.92 20.33
CA TYR A 491 25.54 -4.23 21.39
C TYR A 491 24.11 -4.50 20.85
N ILE A 492 23.61 -3.69 19.92
CA ILE A 492 22.26 -3.89 19.34
C ILE A 492 22.18 -5.23 18.60
N GLN A 493 23.24 -5.61 17.89
CA GLN A 493 23.35 -6.90 17.22
C GLN A 493 23.31 -8.05 18.24
N ASN A 494 24.13 -7.97 19.29
CA ASN A 494 24.13 -8.97 20.38
C ASN A 494 22.74 -9.10 21.04
N LEU A 495 22.03 -7.99 21.26
CA LEU A 495 20.65 -8.04 21.78
C LEU A 495 19.69 -8.78 20.85
N ARG A 496 19.80 -8.54 19.54
CA ARG A 496 18.96 -9.18 18.52
C ARG A 496 19.24 -10.67 18.46
N ASP A 497 20.50 -11.07 18.53
CA ASP A 497 20.91 -12.48 18.50
C ASP A 497 20.38 -13.21 19.74
N LEU A 498 20.45 -12.59 20.93
CA LEU A 498 19.84 -13.12 22.15
C LEU A 498 18.30 -13.22 22.08
N ASP A 499 17.62 -12.27 21.42
CA ASP A 499 16.17 -12.33 21.20
C ASP A 499 15.79 -13.44 20.20
N LEU A 500 16.62 -13.67 19.17
CA LEU A 500 16.45 -14.76 18.22
C LEU A 500 16.67 -16.13 18.89
N GLU A 501 17.69 -16.27 19.74
CA GLU A 501 17.92 -17.47 20.56
C GLU A 501 16.70 -17.80 21.43
N LEU A 502 16.10 -16.80 22.08
CA LEU A 502 14.90 -16.99 22.89
C LEU A 502 13.68 -17.38 22.04
N ALA A 503 13.51 -16.77 20.87
CA ALA A 503 12.44 -17.09 19.94
C ALA A 503 12.56 -18.52 19.38
N ASP A 504 13.77 -18.94 19.01
CA ASP A 504 14.06 -20.30 18.55
C ASP A 504 13.80 -21.33 19.66
N HIS A 505 14.27 -21.06 20.88
CA HIS A 505 14.00 -21.92 22.04
C HIS A 505 12.50 -22.05 22.33
N LYS A 506 11.76 -20.93 22.25
CA LYS A 506 10.29 -20.93 22.39
C LYS A 506 9.62 -21.74 21.29
N TYR A 507 10.06 -21.59 20.04
CA TYR A 507 9.53 -22.35 18.91
C TYR A 507 9.80 -23.86 19.05
N LYS A 508 11.02 -24.26 19.44
CA LYS A 508 11.38 -25.66 19.71
C LYS A 508 10.46 -26.28 20.75
N ILE A 509 10.27 -25.62 21.90
CA ILE A 509 9.37 -26.10 22.95
C ILE A 509 7.92 -26.21 22.45
N GLN A 510 7.44 -25.21 21.69
CA GLN A 510 6.08 -25.24 21.12
C GLN A 510 5.91 -26.38 20.10
N LYS A 511 6.88 -26.57 19.20
CA LYS A 511 6.85 -27.61 18.18
C LYS A 511 6.77 -28.99 18.82
N ILE A 512 7.62 -29.27 19.80
CA ILE A 512 7.65 -30.57 20.51
C ILE A 512 6.33 -30.78 21.28
N THR A 513 5.83 -29.75 21.99
CA THR A 513 4.54 -29.86 22.71
C THR A 513 3.39 -30.18 21.73
N SER A 514 3.40 -29.55 20.55
CA SER A 514 2.37 -29.73 19.53
C SER A 514 2.48 -31.07 18.79
N SER A 515 3.69 -31.58 18.54
CA SER A 515 3.88 -32.86 17.84
C SER A 515 3.31 -34.02 18.65
N ILE A 516 3.56 -34.05 19.96
CA ILE A 516 3.04 -35.07 20.88
C ILE A 516 1.49 -35.06 20.91
N LEU A 517 0.87 -33.89 20.94
CA LEU A 517 -0.59 -33.76 20.94
C LEU A 517 -1.22 -34.11 19.59
N ASN A 518 -0.55 -33.74 18.49
CA ASN A 518 -1.07 -33.92 17.15
C ASN A 518 -0.98 -35.38 16.69
N GLU A 519 0.10 -36.09 16.96
CA GLU A 519 0.30 -37.48 16.50
C GLU A 519 -0.81 -38.43 16.98
N TYR A 520 -1.23 -38.29 18.24
CA TYR A 520 -2.36 -39.05 18.80
C TYR A 520 -3.69 -38.68 18.13
N GLN A 521 -3.94 -37.39 17.93
CA GLN A 521 -5.17 -36.92 17.30
C GLN A 521 -5.24 -37.28 15.80
N THR A 522 -4.11 -37.27 15.10
CA THR A 522 -4.03 -37.64 13.68
C THR A 522 -4.30 -39.12 13.49
N ASN A 523 -3.77 -40.00 14.34
CA ASN A 523 -4.00 -41.44 14.23
C ASN A 523 -5.49 -41.79 14.44
N ILE A 524 -6.16 -41.15 15.41
CA ILE A 524 -7.61 -41.32 15.63
C ILE A 524 -8.43 -40.74 14.46
N LYS A 525 -8.07 -39.56 13.96
CA LYS A 525 -8.76 -38.93 12.82
C LYS A 525 -8.60 -39.75 11.54
N GLN A 526 -7.41 -40.30 11.29
CA GLN A 526 -7.12 -41.15 10.14
C GLN A 526 -7.91 -42.46 10.23
N ALA A 527 -7.91 -43.14 11.38
CA ALA A 527 -8.74 -44.34 11.59
C ALA A 527 -10.24 -44.06 11.37
N LYS A 528 -10.77 -42.94 11.88
CA LYS A 528 -12.15 -42.51 11.62
C LYS A 528 -12.42 -42.23 10.13
N LYS A 529 -11.48 -41.60 9.43
CA LYS A 529 -11.61 -41.30 7.99
C LYS A 529 -11.63 -42.58 7.16
N THR A 530 -10.69 -43.49 7.42
CA THR A 530 -10.62 -44.79 6.72
C THR A 530 -11.88 -45.61 6.94
N HIS A 531 -12.39 -45.65 8.17
CA HIS A 531 -13.64 -46.34 8.50
C HIS A 531 -14.85 -45.76 7.75
N ARG A 532 -14.97 -44.43 7.69
CA ARG A 532 -16.04 -43.76 6.93
C ARG A 532 -15.99 -44.09 5.44
N LEU A 533 -14.80 -44.06 4.83
CA LEU A 533 -14.62 -44.39 3.42
C LEU A 533 -15.00 -45.84 3.13
N LYS A 534 -14.59 -46.78 3.98
CA LYS A 534 -14.95 -48.20 3.83
C LYS A 534 -16.46 -48.45 4.01
N ILE A 535 -17.11 -47.81 4.98
CA ILE A 535 -18.58 -47.88 5.11
C ILE A 535 -19.26 -47.36 3.84
N GLN A 536 -18.76 -46.27 3.27
CA GLN A 536 -19.31 -45.71 2.03
C GLN A 536 -19.13 -46.69 0.85
N GLN A 537 -17.96 -47.32 0.73
CA GLN A 537 -17.73 -48.37 -0.28
C GLN A 537 -18.68 -49.57 -0.10
N ILE A 538 -18.89 -50.04 1.14
CA ILE A 538 -19.81 -51.13 1.45
C ILE A 538 -21.26 -50.76 1.09
N LYS A 539 -21.68 -49.50 1.31
CA LYS A 539 -23.00 -49.01 0.90
C LYS A 539 -23.17 -48.94 -0.61
N VAL A 540 -22.20 -48.38 -1.33
CA VAL A 540 -22.23 -48.30 -2.79
C VAL A 540 -22.26 -49.70 -3.41
N PHE A 541 -21.50 -50.65 -2.85
CA PHE A 541 -21.56 -52.05 -3.27
C PHE A 541 -22.98 -52.63 -3.12
N LYS A 542 -23.63 -52.43 -1.97
CA LYS A 542 -25.03 -52.84 -1.75
C LYS A 542 -25.98 -52.20 -2.76
N GLU A 543 -25.88 -50.89 -2.97
CA GLU A 543 -26.75 -50.16 -3.91
C GLU A 543 -26.55 -50.65 -5.36
N SER A 544 -25.31 -50.94 -5.76
CA SER A 544 -25.03 -51.49 -7.09
C SER A 544 -25.64 -52.89 -7.29
N GLN A 545 -25.55 -53.76 -6.28
CA GLN A 545 -26.12 -55.12 -6.33
C GLN A 545 -27.66 -55.09 -6.34
N ILE A 546 -28.28 -54.19 -5.57
CA ILE A 546 -29.75 -54.01 -5.57
C ILE A 546 -30.22 -53.40 -6.90
N GLY A 547 -29.46 -52.45 -7.47
CA GLY A 547 -29.78 -51.83 -8.76
C GLY A 547 -29.87 -52.84 -9.91
N ILE A 548 -29.00 -53.85 -9.92
CA ILE A 548 -29.01 -54.95 -10.90
C ILE A 548 -30.31 -55.77 -10.82
N ILE A 549 -30.89 -55.93 -9.62
CA ILE A 549 -32.10 -56.74 -9.38
C ILE A 549 -33.38 -56.00 -9.79
N THR A 550 -33.39 -54.66 -9.83
CA THR A 550 -34.65 -53.88 -9.89
C THR A 550 -35.11 -53.51 -11.32
N TYR A 551 -34.57 -54.10 -12.39
CA TYR A 551 -34.75 -53.61 -13.78
C TYR A 551 -35.58 -54.49 -14.75
N LYS A 552 -36.62 -55.24 -14.32
CA LYS A 552 -37.46 -56.05 -15.23
C LYS A 552 -38.95 -56.15 -14.88
N PHE A 553 -39.70 -55.05 -15.02
CA PHE A 553 -41.19 -55.10 -15.03
C PHE A 553 -41.85 -54.31 -16.18
N ASP A 554 -41.20 -54.22 -17.33
CA ASP A 554 -41.78 -53.59 -18.53
C ASP A 554 -42.96 -54.38 -19.14
N SER A 555 -43.04 -55.69 -18.92
CA SER A 555 -44.06 -56.55 -19.56
C SER A 555 -45.48 -56.30 -19.07
N TYR A 556 -45.67 -55.87 -17.82
CA TYR A 556 -47.02 -55.55 -17.29
C TYR A 556 -47.54 -54.22 -17.88
N ASN A 557 -46.68 -53.20 -17.93
CA ASN A 557 -47.01 -51.91 -18.53
C ASN A 557 -47.33 -52.06 -20.03
N ASN A 558 -46.57 -52.90 -20.74
CA ASN A 558 -46.84 -53.21 -22.15
C ASN A 558 -48.21 -53.87 -22.39
N ILE A 559 -48.71 -54.73 -21.48
CA ILE A 559 -50.06 -55.33 -21.61
C ILE A 559 -51.14 -54.27 -21.50
N ILE A 560 -51.00 -53.32 -20.56
CA ILE A 560 -51.95 -52.22 -20.38
C ILE A 560 -51.97 -51.35 -21.63
N GLU A 561 -50.79 -51.01 -22.16
CA GLU A 561 -50.66 -50.20 -23.36
C GLU A 561 -51.25 -50.89 -24.61
N ILE A 562 -50.99 -52.19 -24.80
CA ILE A 562 -51.58 -52.96 -25.91
C ILE A 562 -53.12 -52.98 -25.81
N LYS A 563 -53.67 -53.15 -24.59
CA LYS A 563 -55.13 -53.10 -24.38
C LYS A 563 -55.71 -51.71 -24.66
N ALA A 564 -55.05 -50.65 -24.21
CA ALA A 564 -55.47 -49.28 -24.46
C ALA A 564 -55.46 -48.95 -25.97
N ASN A 565 -54.37 -49.30 -26.66
CA ASN A 565 -54.23 -49.09 -28.10
C ASN A 565 -55.26 -49.87 -28.92
N LYS A 566 -55.56 -51.12 -28.54
CA LYS A 566 -56.63 -51.94 -29.14
C LYS A 566 -57.98 -51.25 -29.02
N LEU A 567 -58.34 -50.74 -27.84
CA LEU A 567 -59.63 -50.08 -27.62
C LEU A 567 -59.73 -48.76 -28.40
N LYS A 568 -58.65 -47.97 -28.40
CA LYS A 568 -58.58 -46.69 -29.12
C LYS A 568 -58.74 -46.87 -30.64
N THR A 569 -58.01 -47.80 -31.24
CA THR A 569 -58.11 -48.07 -32.70
C THR A 569 -59.48 -48.60 -33.09
N ILE A 570 -60.08 -49.50 -32.30
CA ILE A 570 -61.43 -50.00 -32.58
C ILE A 570 -62.48 -48.89 -32.46
N ALA A 571 -62.33 -47.97 -31.50
CA ALA A 571 -63.23 -46.82 -31.36
C ALA A 571 -63.17 -45.90 -32.59
N GLN A 572 -61.97 -45.55 -33.05
CA GLN A 572 -61.75 -44.72 -34.25
C GLN A 572 -62.34 -45.34 -35.51
N LEU A 573 -62.10 -46.65 -35.75
CA LEU A 573 -62.66 -47.35 -36.90
C LEU A 573 -64.20 -47.40 -36.86
N LYS A 574 -64.80 -47.58 -35.67
CA LYS A 574 -66.26 -47.54 -35.50
C LYS A 574 -66.83 -46.15 -35.75
N GLU A 575 -66.12 -45.10 -35.35
CA GLU A 575 -66.50 -43.71 -35.59
C GLU A 575 -66.47 -43.37 -37.08
N GLN A 576 -65.43 -43.79 -37.81
CA GLN A 576 -65.38 -43.66 -39.28
C GLN A 576 -66.56 -44.38 -39.96
N ILE A 577 -66.89 -45.61 -39.52
CA ILE A 577 -68.08 -46.32 -40.02
C ILE A 577 -69.35 -45.52 -39.73
N LYS A 578 -69.46 -44.90 -38.55
CA LYS A 578 -70.63 -44.09 -38.17
C LYS A 578 -70.76 -42.85 -39.05
N ASN A 579 -69.65 -42.15 -39.31
CA ASN A 579 -69.61 -40.95 -40.15
C ASN A 579 -69.98 -41.25 -41.60
N ILE A 580 -69.42 -42.32 -42.17
CA ILE A 580 -69.78 -42.75 -43.54
C ILE A 580 -71.26 -43.16 -43.60
N LYS A 581 -71.80 -43.80 -42.55
CA LYS A 581 -73.23 -44.12 -42.48
C LYS A 581 -74.12 -42.88 -42.34
N SER A 582 -73.70 -41.86 -41.61
CA SER A 582 -74.45 -40.60 -41.52
C SER A 582 -74.38 -39.81 -42.82
N GLU A 583 -73.24 -39.78 -43.51
CA GLU A 583 -73.12 -39.20 -44.85
C GLU A 583 -74.03 -39.91 -45.84
N LEU A 584 -74.02 -41.25 -45.88
CA LEU A 584 -74.93 -42.01 -46.73
C LEU A 584 -76.40 -41.73 -46.42
N ARG A 585 -76.75 -41.42 -45.16
CA ARG A 585 -78.11 -41.01 -44.78
C ARG A 585 -78.43 -39.59 -45.27
N LEU A 586 -77.50 -38.64 -45.11
CA LEU A 586 -77.65 -37.27 -45.57
C LEU A 586 -77.69 -37.18 -47.09
N GLU A 587 -76.80 -37.86 -47.81
CA GLU A 587 -76.78 -37.90 -49.28
C GLU A 587 -78.04 -38.54 -49.85
N LYS A 588 -78.60 -39.58 -49.21
CA LYS A 588 -79.92 -40.12 -49.58
C LYS A 588 -81.05 -39.12 -49.36
N GLN A 589 -80.97 -38.27 -48.33
CA GLN A 589 -81.96 -37.22 -48.09
C GLN A 589 -81.81 -36.07 -49.11
N VAL A 590 -80.57 -35.69 -49.46
CA VAL A 590 -80.28 -34.62 -50.43
C VAL A 590 -80.56 -35.05 -51.87
N SER A 591 -80.28 -36.31 -52.26
CA SER A 591 -80.60 -36.82 -53.61
C SER A 591 -82.11 -36.92 -53.86
N ASN A 592 -82.93 -37.01 -52.80
CA ASN A 592 -84.38 -36.95 -52.93
C ASN A 592 -84.90 -35.52 -53.22
N LEU A 593 -84.08 -34.47 -53.04
CA LEU A 593 -84.47 -33.05 -53.19
C LEU A 593 -83.93 -32.38 -54.46
N ASN A 594 -82.82 -32.85 -55.05
CA ASN A 594 -82.27 -32.34 -56.31
C ASN A 594 -82.06 -33.48 -57.33
N LYS A 595 -82.90 -33.55 -58.37
CA LYS A 595 -82.73 -34.50 -59.48
C LYS A 595 -81.73 -33.96 -60.50
N SER A 596 -80.43 -34.08 -60.22
CA SER A 596 -79.38 -34.25 -61.23
C SER A 596 -78.02 -34.60 -60.58
N SER A 597 -77.43 -35.70 -61.06
CA SER A 597 -76.08 -36.25 -60.79
C SER A 597 -75.66 -36.57 -59.35
N THR A 598 -75.78 -37.84 -58.93
CA THR A 598 -74.75 -38.66 -58.20
C THR A 598 -75.32 -40.05 -57.83
N GLN A 599 -75.22 -41.06 -58.71
CA GLN A 599 -75.54 -42.47 -58.36
C GLN A 599 -74.28 -43.35 -58.17
N THR A 600 -73.09 -42.88 -58.56
CA THR A 600 -71.82 -43.62 -58.47
C THR A 600 -71.14 -43.59 -57.09
N ASN A 601 -71.45 -42.61 -56.22
CA ASN A 601 -70.74 -42.45 -54.92
C ASN A 601 -71.21 -43.39 -53.78
N ASN A 602 -72.39 -44.02 -53.89
CA ASN A 602 -72.98 -44.74 -52.75
C ASN A 602 -72.51 -46.19 -52.59
N SER A 603 -72.15 -46.89 -53.68
CA SER A 603 -71.66 -48.28 -53.65
C SER A 603 -70.25 -48.36 -53.03
N GLU A 604 -69.35 -47.46 -53.42
CA GLU A 604 -67.97 -47.40 -52.89
C GLU A 604 -67.94 -47.19 -51.37
N LYS A 605 -68.81 -46.33 -50.84
CA LYS A 605 -68.90 -46.05 -49.39
C LYS A 605 -69.37 -47.27 -48.57
N LEU A 606 -70.26 -48.10 -49.13
CA LEU A 606 -70.73 -49.33 -48.47
C LEU A 606 -69.64 -50.43 -48.43
N GLU A 607 -68.84 -50.53 -49.48
CA GLU A 607 -67.70 -51.44 -49.54
C GLU A 607 -66.60 -51.02 -48.53
N LYS A 608 -66.36 -49.71 -48.41
CA LYS A 608 -65.48 -49.11 -47.39
C LYS A 608 -65.90 -49.49 -45.97
N ILE A 609 -67.21 -49.51 -45.68
CA ILE A 609 -67.73 -49.96 -44.37
C ILE A 609 -67.45 -51.45 -44.11
N LYS A 610 -67.56 -52.32 -45.11
CA LYS A 610 -67.22 -53.75 -44.97
C LYS A 610 -65.73 -53.93 -44.65
N GLN A 611 -64.86 -53.26 -45.41
CA GLN A 611 -63.41 -53.30 -45.19
C GLN A 611 -63.02 -52.82 -43.78
N LEU A 612 -63.61 -51.71 -43.29
CA LEU A 612 -63.35 -51.21 -41.93
C LEU A 612 -63.80 -52.18 -40.82
N LYS A 613 -64.91 -52.91 -41.01
CA LYS A 613 -65.35 -53.94 -40.05
C LYS A 613 -64.41 -55.14 -39.98
N GLU A 614 -63.82 -55.50 -41.12
CA GLU A 614 -62.85 -56.59 -41.20
C GLU A 614 -61.53 -56.22 -40.53
N GLN A 615 -61.07 -54.97 -40.72
CA GLN A 615 -59.93 -54.42 -39.98
C GLN A 615 -60.13 -54.46 -38.46
N ILE A 616 -61.34 -54.20 -37.96
CA ILE A 616 -61.64 -54.34 -36.51
C ILE A 616 -61.42 -55.78 -36.02
N LYS A 617 -61.77 -56.81 -36.81
CA LYS A 617 -61.53 -58.21 -36.44
C LYS A 617 -60.04 -58.53 -36.39
N VAL A 618 -59.27 -58.06 -37.38
CA VAL A 618 -57.81 -58.26 -37.45
C VAL A 618 -57.11 -57.62 -36.25
N VAL A 619 -57.43 -56.36 -35.93
CA VAL A 619 -56.88 -55.63 -34.78
C VAL A 619 -57.17 -56.36 -33.46
N LYS A 620 -58.39 -56.92 -33.31
CA LYS A 620 -58.75 -57.67 -32.10
C LYS A 620 -57.89 -58.92 -31.91
N LYS A 621 -57.64 -59.67 -33.00
CA LYS A 621 -56.86 -60.92 -32.99
C LYS A 621 -55.38 -60.62 -32.70
N GLN A 622 -54.76 -59.71 -33.46
CA GLN A 622 -53.36 -59.32 -33.26
C GLN A 622 -53.07 -58.80 -31.84
N ALA A 623 -53.96 -58.00 -31.27
CA ALA A 623 -53.79 -57.51 -29.92
C ALA A 623 -53.95 -58.61 -28.85
N ASN A 624 -54.83 -59.59 -29.07
CA ASN A 624 -54.99 -60.71 -28.13
C ASN A 624 -53.77 -61.65 -28.14
N ASP A 625 -53.19 -61.90 -29.32
CA ASP A 625 -51.98 -62.72 -29.45
C ASP A 625 -50.79 -62.04 -28.75
N LYS A 626 -50.62 -60.72 -28.95
CA LYS A 626 -49.59 -59.92 -28.24
C LYS A 626 -49.80 -59.89 -26.72
N ILE A 627 -51.05 -59.83 -26.24
CA ILE A 627 -51.35 -59.90 -24.79
C ILE A 627 -50.99 -61.28 -24.22
N LEU A 628 -51.27 -62.35 -24.96
CA LEU A 628 -50.95 -63.72 -24.51
C LEU A 628 -49.42 -63.92 -24.41
N GLU A 629 -48.67 -63.42 -25.38
CA GLU A 629 -47.21 -63.45 -25.37
C GLU A 629 -46.62 -62.70 -24.16
N GLN A 630 -47.14 -61.50 -23.88
CA GLN A 630 -46.70 -60.71 -22.72
C GLN A 630 -47.13 -61.32 -21.38
N LYS A 631 -48.29 -61.98 -21.30
CA LYS A 631 -48.71 -62.70 -20.09
C LYS A 631 -47.79 -63.89 -19.77
N ASN A 632 -47.34 -64.61 -20.78
CA ASN A 632 -46.39 -65.70 -20.59
C ASN A 632 -45.01 -65.16 -20.15
N LYS A 633 -44.56 -64.04 -20.73
CA LYS A 633 -43.35 -63.32 -20.28
C LYS A 633 -43.46 -62.87 -18.80
N TYR A 634 -44.62 -62.32 -18.41
CA TYR A 634 -44.87 -61.90 -17.02
C TYR A 634 -44.91 -63.06 -16.03
N LYS A 635 -45.49 -64.20 -16.41
CA LYS A 635 -45.52 -65.41 -15.55
C LYS A 635 -44.10 -65.95 -15.30
N ASN A 636 -43.23 -65.92 -16.31
CA ASN A 636 -41.82 -66.26 -16.17
C ASN A 636 -41.06 -65.24 -15.30
N GLN A 637 -41.31 -63.93 -15.45
CA GLN A 637 -40.74 -62.88 -14.59
C GLN A 637 -41.16 -63.04 -13.12
N LYS A 638 -42.42 -63.39 -12.84
CA LYS A 638 -42.92 -63.61 -11.48
C LYS A 638 -42.21 -64.77 -10.76
N ASN A 639 -41.81 -65.81 -11.49
CA ASN A 639 -41.05 -66.93 -10.92
C ASN A 639 -39.58 -66.54 -10.64
N ILE A 640 -38.99 -65.69 -11.48
CA ILE A 640 -37.65 -65.12 -11.27
C ILE A 640 -37.63 -64.24 -10.01
N VAL A 641 -38.66 -63.44 -9.77
CA VAL A 641 -38.78 -62.56 -8.59
C VAL A 641 -38.80 -63.33 -7.26
N LYS A 642 -39.37 -64.54 -7.24
CA LYS A 642 -39.31 -65.42 -6.05
C LYS A 642 -37.88 -65.93 -5.78
N GLN A 643 -37.07 -66.14 -6.81
CA GLN A 643 -35.66 -66.50 -6.66
C GLN A 643 -34.81 -65.26 -6.27
N GLU A 644 -35.14 -64.08 -6.80
CA GLU A 644 -34.47 -62.82 -6.47
C GLU A 644 -34.73 -62.36 -5.01
N GLN A 645 -35.88 -62.71 -4.40
CA GLN A 645 -36.12 -62.44 -2.97
C GLN A 645 -35.12 -63.15 -2.05
N VAL A 646 -34.76 -64.40 -2.38
CA VAL A 646 -33.73 -65.17 -1.66
C VAL A 646 -32.36 -64.53 -1.86
N GLN A 647 -32.03 -64.15 -3.11
CA GLN A 647 -30.78 -63.46 -3.42
C GLN A 647 -30.66 -62.10 -2.73
N LEU A 648 -31.76 -61.34 -2.60
CA LEU A 648 -31.79 -60.07 -1.88
C LEU A 648 -31.53 -60.27 -0.38
N GLN A 649 -32.09 -61.32 0.22
CA GLN A 649 -31.81 -61.68 1.62
C GLN A 649 -30.35 -62.07 1.82
N ASP A 650 -29.76 -62.83 0.89
CA ASP A 650 -28.34 -63.18 0.93
C ASP A 650 -27.42 -61.95 0.78
N ILE A 651 -27.75 -61.02 -0.14
CA ILE A 651 -27.01 -59.76 -0.31
C ILE A 651 -27.09 -58.89 0.96
N LEU A 652 -28.28 -58.82 1.60
CA LEU A 652 -28.45 -58.10 2.87
C LEU A 652 -27.67 -58.76 4.01
N HIS A 653 -27.63 -60.09 4.06
CA HIS A 653 -26.86 -60.84 5.03
C HIS A 653 -25.35 -60.64 4.84
N GLN A 654 -24.85 -60.71 3.60
CA GLN A 654 -23.46 -60.40 3.26
C GLN A 654 -23.08 -58.95 3.60
N TYR A 655 -23.95 -57.99 3.28
CA TYR A 655 -23.76 -56.58 3.65
C TYR A 655 -23.65 -56.41 5.17
N ASN A 656 -24.54 -57.02 5.94
CA ASN A 656 -24.53 -56.92 7.40
C ASN A 656 -23.28 -57.58 8.01
N ASN A 657 -22.83 -58.71 7.45
CA ASN A 657 -21.60 -59.36 7.88
C ASN A 657 -20.35 -58.51 7.59
N CYS A 658 -20.25 -57.91 6.40
CA CYS A 658 -19.17 -56.98 6.06
C CYS A 658 -19.20 -55.73 6.94
N LEU A 659 -20.38 -55.19 7.23
CA LEU A 659 -20.55 -54.04 8.12
C LEU A 659 -20.11 -54.37 9.56
N ASN A 660 -20.47 -55.55 10.07
CA ASN A 660 -20.10 -55.98 11.42
C ASN A 660 -18.59 -56.25 11.52
N LYS A 661 -17.99 -56.94 10.54
CA LYS A 661 -16.53 -57.13 10.47
C LYS A 661 -15.78 -55.80 10.46
N GLU A 662 -16.20 -54.82 9.66
CA GLU A 662 -15.54 -53.51 9.62
C GLU A 662 -15.77 -52.69 10.89
N LYS A 663 -16.93 -52.82 11.56
CA LYS A 663 -17.16 -52.23 12.89
C LYS A 663 -16.23 -52.85 13.93
N ASP A 664 -15.99 -54.15 13.88
CA ASP A 664 -15.09 -54.82 14.81
C ASP A 664 -13.62 -54.48 14.53
N CYS A 665 -13.18 -54.43 13.25
CA CYS A 665 -11.87 -53.89 12.88
C CYS A 665 -11.70 -52.43 13.33
N PHE A 666 -12.74 -51.60 13.26
CA PHE A 666 -12.69 -50.23 13.78
C PHE A 666 -12.56 -50.20 15.31
N LYS A 667 -13.29 -51.05 16.04
CA LYS A 667 -13.13 -51.21 17.49
C LYS A 667 -11.71 -51.67 17.83
N GLU A 668 -11.13 -52.60 17.08
CA GLU A 668 -9.75 -53.06 17.26
C GLU A 668 -8.74 -51.96 16.99
N SER A 669 -8.89 -51.16 15.93
CA SER A 669 -8.02 -50.02 15.66
C SER A 669 -8.06 -48.96 16.78
N LYS A 670 -9.25 -48.73 17.37
CA LYS A 670 -9.43 -47.85 18.52
C LYS A 670 -8.81 -48.44 19.79
N LYS A 671 -8.94 -49.76 19.99
CA LYS A 671 -8.27 -50.49 21.07
C LYS A 671 -6.75 -50.45 20.91
N ALA A 672 -6.19 -50.62 19.70
CA ALA A 672 -4.76 -50.52 19.43
C ALA A 672 -4.20 -49.11 19.74
N ALA A 673 -4.91 -48.05 19.34
CA ALA A 673 -4.55 -46.67 19.71
C ALA A 673 -4.64 -46.41 21.23
N PHE A 674 -5.57 -47.08 21.92
CA PHE A 674 -5.70 -47.03 23.38
C PHE A 674 -4.62 -47.86 24.11
N VAL A 675 -4.26 -49.02 23.58
CA VAL A 675 -3.17 -49.88 24.08
C VAL A 675 -1.82 -49.18 23.90
N LEU A 676 -1.59 -48.45 22.80
CA LEU A 676 -0.40 -47.60 22.64
C LEU A 676 -0.34 -46.49 23.70
N LYS A 677 -1.49 -45.89 24.04
CA LYS A 677 -1.60 -44.93 25.15
C LYS A 677 -1.31 -45.60 26.51
N GLN A 678 -1.86 -46.79 26.77
CA GLN A 678 -1.62 -47.53 28.01
C GLN A 678 -0.18 -48.03 28.15
N LYS A 679 0.42 -48.59 27.09
CA LYS A 679 1.85 -48.98 27.07
C LYS A 679 2.76 -47.77 27.34
N ARG A 680 2.45 -46.62 26.75
CA ARG A 680 3.17 -45.37 27.04
C ARG A 680 2.97 -44.93 28.49
N LEU A 681 1.76 -44.99 29.05
CA LEU A 681 1.47 -44.64 30.45
C LEU A 681 2.08 -45.62 31.46
N GLN A 682 2.19 -46.91 31.14
CA GLN A 682 2.80 -47.94 32.00
C GLN A 682 4.34 -47.86 32.01
N ALA A 683 4.95 -47.28 30.97
CA ALA A 683 6.38 -47.03 30.91
C ALA A 683 6.82 -45.73 31.59
N ILE A 684 5.88 -44.92 32.09
CA ILE A 684 6.12 -43.63 32.76
C ILE A 684 6.04 -43.82 34.27
N ASP A 685 7.15 -43.58 34.98
CA ASP A 685 7.15 -43.50 36.44
C ASP A 685 6.73 -42.08 36.90
N MET A 686 5.52 -41.96 37.46
CA MET A 686 5.00 -40.68 37.92
C MET A 686 5.76 -40.11 39.13
N ASN A 687 6.30 -40.97 40.00
CA ASN A 687 6.98 -40.54 41.22
C ASN A 687 8.35 -39.92 40.90
N LEU A 688 9.07 -40.53 39.96
CA LEU A 688 10.33 -39.97 39.45
C LEU A 688 10.11 -38.61 38.78
N SER A 689 9.08 -38.50 37.92
CA SER A 689 8.78 -37.23 37.22
C SER A 689 8.41 -36.08 38.17
N GLN A 690 7.65 -36.36 39.24
CA GLN A 690 7.30 -35.36 40.26
C GLN A 690 8.53 -34.94 41.09
N SER A 691 9.42 -35.87 41.43
CA SER A 691 10.68 -35.60 42.13
C SER A 691 11.59 -34.66 41.32
N ASP A 692 11.71 -34.91 40.02
CA ASP A 692 12.50 -34.08 39.10
C ASP A 692 11.93 -32.65 38.98
N VAL A 693 10.60 -32.52 38.90
CA VAL A 693 9.95 -31.20 38.89
C VAL A 693 10.27 -30.43 40.17
N ASN A 694 10.18 -31.07 41.34
CA ASN A 694 10.45 -30.42 42.62
C ASN A 694 11.92 -29.97 42.72
N LYS A 695 12.87 -30.82 42.31
CA LYS A 695 14.30 -30.48 42.25
C LYS A 695 14.56 -29.29 41.30
N ALA A 696 13.96 -29.30 40.11
CA ALA A 696 14.11 -28.23 39.14
C ALA A 696 13.51 -26.88 39.63
N VAL A 697 12.43 -26.93 40.42
CA VAL A 697 11.84 -25.72 41.05
C VAL A 697 12.77 -25.14 42.11
N SER A 698 13.42 -25.97 42.93
CA SER A 698 14.41 -25.52 43.92
C SER A 698 15.56 -24.79 43.23
N LEU A 699 16.19 -25.44 42.24
CA LEU A 699 17.29 -24.87 41.47
C LEU A 699 16.91 -23.57 40.75
N LEU A 700 15.67 -23.47 40.26
CA LEU A 700 15.16 -22.23 39.64
C LEU A 700 15.09 -21.07 40.66
N ASN A 701 14.77 -21.36 41.92
CA ASN A 701 14.76 -20.34 42.97
C ASN A 701 16.18 -19.94 43.36
N ASP A 702 17.12 -20.88 43.46
CA ASP A 702 18.55 -20.60 43.68
C ASP A 702 19.13 -19.73 42.55
N LEU A 703 18.71 -19.96 41.31
CA LEU A 703 19.09 -19.12 40.18
C LEU A 703 18.55 -17.69 40.30
N LYS A 704 17.34 -17.51 40.83
CA LYS A 704 16.77 -16.16 41.03
C LYS A 704 17.51 -15.40 42.13
N THR A 705 17.76 -16.03 43.27
CA THR A 705 18.48 -15.41 44.41
C THR A 705 19.91 -15.05 44.01
N LEU A 706 20.61 -15.95 43.32
CA LEU A 706 21.95 -15.67 42.81
C LEU A 706 22.00 -14.44 41.90
N ILE A 707 20.99 -14.27 41.04
CA ILE A 707 20.90 -13.12 40.12
C ILE A 707 20.52 -11.83 40.87
N THR A 708 19.65 -11.89 41.89
CA THR A 708 19.26 -10.68 42.64
C THR A 708 20.39 -10.16 43.51
N ASP A 709 21.17 -11.05 44.13
CA ASP A 709 22.10 -10.67 45.19
C ASP A 709 23.47 -10.26 44.64
N ASN A 710 23.87 -10.83 43.50
CA ASN A 710 25.23 -10.67 42.94
C ASN A 710 25.30 -9.83 41.66
N LEU A 711 24.19 -9.25 41.20
CA LEU A 711 24.17 -8.43 40.00
C LEU A 711 24.43 -6.96 40.34
N ASP A 712 25.61 -6.46 39.96
CA ASP A 712 25.98 -5.06 40.12
C ASP A 712 25.78 -4.29 38.80
N LEU A 713 25.16 -3.11 38.86
CA LEU A 713 24.91 -2.22 37.73
C LEU A 713 25.82 -0.99 37.71
N ASN A 714 26.76 -0.86 38.65
CA ASN A 714 27.74 0.22 38.68
C ASN A 714 28.70 0.14 37.47
N LEU A 715 29.10 1.29 36.95
CA LEU A 715 29.83 1.43 35.68
C LEU A 715 31.36 1.43 35.87
N ASN A 716 31.91 0.36 36.45
CA ASN A 716 33.36 0.27 36.71
C ASN A 716 33.96 -1.03 36.12
N LYS A 717 35.28 -1.05 35.84
CA LYS A 717 35.96 -2.27 35.35
C LYS A 717 35.86 -3.46 36.32
N GLN A 718 35.80 -3.20 37.63
CA GLN A 718 35.65 -4.25 38.65
C GLN A 718 34.27 -4.94 38.58
N THR A 719 33.22 -4.22 38.20
CA THR A 719 31.86 -4.79 38.11
C THR A 719 31.70 -5.74 36.94
N ILE A 720 32.43 -5.53 35.84
CA ILE A 720 32.47 -6.46 34.70
C ILE A 720 32.98 -7.84 35.16
N LYS A 721 34.08 -7.88 35.93
CA LYS A 721 34.64 -9.14 36.45
C LYS A 721 33.67 -9.84 37.40
N SER A 722 33.05 -9.08 38.32
CA SER A 722 32.05 -9.60 39.25
C SER A 722 30.85 -10.21 38.50
N ASN A 723 30.28 -9.47 37.55
CA ASN A 723 29.13 -9.91 36.75
C ASN A 723 29.44 -11.13 35.87
N GLN A 724 30.65 -11.24 35.33
CA GLN A 724 31.09 -12.44 34.60
C GLN A 724 31.16 -13.68 35.51
N LYS A 725 31.61 -13.52 36.77
CA LYS A 725 31.59 -14.58 37.77
C LYS A 725 30.15 -15.01 38.08
N THR A 726 29.24 -14.05 38.25
CA THR A 726 27.79 -14.30 38.44
C THR A 726 27.19 -15.07 37.26
N LEU A 727 27.51 -14.69 36.02
CA LEU A 727 27.07 -15.41 34.81
C LEU A 727 27.58 -16.85 34.78
N LYS A 728 28.85 -17.09 35.12
CA LYS A 728 29.43 -18.44 35.15
C LYS A 728 28.70 -19.32 36.16
N ASN A 729 28.38 -18.78 37.35
CA ASN A 729 27.63 -19.52 38.36
C ASN A 729 26.16 -19.77 37.93
N ALA A 730 25.50 -18.78 37.34
CA ALA A 730 24.14 -18.95 36.80
C ALA A 730 24.06 -20.02 35.69
N LEU A 731 25.10 -20.12 34.84
CA LEU A 731 25.18 -21.16 33.81
C LEU A 731 25.38 -22.56 34.41
N LYS A 732 26.07 -22.69 35.56
CA LYS A 732 26.16 -23.97 36.28
C LYS A 732 24.79 -24.42 36.79
N ILE A 733 24.04 -23.52 37.42
CA ILE A 733 22.68 -23.83 37.90
C ILE A 733 21.76 -24.16 36.72
N LYS A 734 21.88 -23.45 35.60
CA LYS A 734 21.18 -23.80 34.36
C LYS A 734 21.48 -25.23 33.92
N PHE A 735 22.76 -25.61 33.91
CA PHE A 735 23.17 -26.95 33.50
C PHE A 735 22.57 -28.02 34.42
N GLN A 736 22.55 -27.78 35.73
CA GLN A 736 21.87 -28.67 36.70
C GLN A 736 20.36 -28.77 36.42
N ILE A 737 19.70 -27.67 36.06
CA ILE A 737 18.28 -27.69 35.66
C ILE A 737 18.09 -28.48 34.36
N ASP A 738 18.96 -28.27 33.37
CA ASP A 738 18.91 -28.98 32.07
C ASP A 738 19.20 -30.50 32.27
N GLU A 739 20.03 -30.87 33.24
CA GLU A 739 20.32 -32.27 33.63
C GLU A 739 19.11 -32.94 34.29
N VAL A 740 18.48 -32.26 35.26
CA VAL A 740 17.25 -32.76 35.93
C VAL A 740 16.07 -32.86 34.95
N LEU A 741 15.97 -31.94 33.98
CA LEU A 741 14.90 -31.96 32.97
C LEU A 741 15.21 -32.86 31.76
N THR A 742 16.38 -33.51 31.72
CA THR A 742 17.01 -34.19 30.55
C THR A 742 17.35 -33.25 29.38
N GLN A 743 18.42 -33.54 28.62
CA GLN A 743 18.97 -32.68 27.55
C GLN A 743 17.95 -32.21 26.49
N ASN A 744 16.79 -32.87 26.36
CA ASN A 744 15.75 -32.55 25.37
C ASN A 744 14.46 -31.94 25.92
N ILE A 745 14.38 -31.53 27.20
CA ILE A 745 13.19 -30.95 27.88
C ILE A 745 12.01 -31.95 28.01
N ILE A 746 11.95 -32.98 27.17
CA ILE A 746 10.96 -34.05 27.17
C ILE A 746 11.68 -35.36 26.84
N SER A 747 11.77 -36.26 27.81
CA SER A 747 12.12 -37.67 27.57
C SER A 747 10.92 -38.41 26.97
N GLU A 748 11.16 -39.48 26.20
CA GLU A 748 10.07 -40.30 25.62
C GLU A 748 9.08 -40.82 26.69
N TYR A 749 9.54 -40.88 27.94
CA TYR A 749 8.90 -41.44 29.12
C TYR A 749 8.44 -40.38 30.14
N ASP A 750 8.25 -39.12 29.75
CA ASP A 750 7.72 -38.09 30.64
C ASP A 750 6.18 -38.12 30.78
N ALA A 751 5.71 -37.94 32.02
CA ALA A 751 4.29 -37.84 32.34
C ALA A 751 3.63 -36.61 31.68
N PRO A 752 2.54 -36.77 30.90
CA PRO A 752 1.89 -35.67 30.19
C PRO A 752 1.46 -34.50 31.08
N GLU A 753 1.14 -34.78 32.34
CA GLU A 753 0.69 -33.80 33.33
C GLU A 753 1.82 -32.84 33.75
N HIS A 754 3.06 -33.33 33.81
CA HIS A 754 4.22 -32.56 34.27
C HIS A 754 5.02 -31.90 33.13
N ILE A 755 4.83 -32.31 31.87
CA ILE A 755 5.45 -31.69 30.67
C ILE A 755 5.18 -30.17 30.60
N LYS A 756 3.97 -29.75 30.98
CA LYS A 756 3.60 -28.32 31.01
C LYS A 756 4.40 -27.54 32.06
N GLN A 757 4.70 -28.16 33.20
CA GLN A 757 5.51 -27.55 34.26
C GLN A 757 6.99 -27.54 33.89
N LYS A 758 7.52 -28.66 33.39
CA LYS A 758 8.91 -28.79 32.89
C LYS A 758 9.23 -27.77 31.78
N SER A 759 8.34 -27.64 30.79
CA SER A 759 8.47 -26.63 29.71
C SER A 759 8.41 -25.19 30.23
N LYS A 760 7.57 -24.90 31.23
CA LYS A 760 7.50 -23.58 31.88
C LYS A 760 8.80 -23.27 32.63
N ILE A 761 9.35 -24.23 33.38
CA ILE A 761 10.62 -24.07 34.10
C ILE A 761 11.74 -23.76 33.10
N SER A 762 11.91 -24.59 32.07
CA SER A 762 12.93 -24.39 31.02
C SER A 762 12.84 -23.01 30.34
N LEU A 763 11.62 -22.57 29.94
CA LEU A 763 11.42 -21.23 29.38
C LEU A 763 11.79 -20.10 30.36
N THR A 764 11.46 -20.28 31.64
CA THR A 764 11.72 -19.28 32.68
C THR A 764 13.22 -19.17 32.95
N THR A 765 13.92 -20.30 33.07
CA THR A 765 15.38 -20.38 33.21
C THR A 765 16.09 -19.71 32.02
N PHE A 766 15.69 -20.05 30.79
CA PHE A 766 16.27 -19.47 29.57
C PHE A 766 16.06 -17.95 29.52
N LYS A 767 14.86 -17.47 29.89
CA LYS A 767 14.54 -16.03 29.95
C LYS A 767 15.39 -15.29 30.98
N LEU A 768 15.60 -15.87 32.17
CA LEU A 768 16.43 -15.27 33.23
C LEU A 768 17.88 -15.12 32.78
N ILE A 769 18.46 -16.15 32.16
CA ILE A 769 19.84 -16.12 31.66
C ILE A 769 20.00 -15.15 30.50
N THR A 770 19.03 -15.14 29.58
CA THR A 770 19.02 -14.18 28.47
C THR A 770 18.98 -12.75 29.02
N ASN A 771 18.14 -12.48 30.01
CA ASN A 771 18.09 -11.18 30.68
C ASN A 771 19.40 -10.83 31.39
N LEU A 772 20.02 -11.77 32.09
CA LEU A 772 21.32 -11.60 32.72
C LEU A 772 22.39 -11.19 31.68
N LYS A 773 22.52 -11.96 30.59
CA LYS A 773 23.45 -11.65 29.47
C LYS A 773 23.22 -10.24 28.92
N LYS A 774 21.97 -9.82 28.72
CA LYS A 774 21.63 -8.46 28.25
C LYS A 774 22.09 -7.36 29.21
N GLN A 775 21.98 -7.58 30.52
CA GLN A 775 22.40 -6.61 31.53
C GLN A 775 23.92 -6.51 31.63
N ILE A 776 24.63 -7.64 31.57
CA ILE A 776 26.09 -7.67 31.56
C ILE A 776 26.65 -6.99 30.32
N SER A 777 26.09 -7.30 29.14
CA SER A 777 26.47 -6.66 27.89
C SER A 777 26.25 -5.14 27.94
N TYR A 778 25.25 -4.66 28.70
CA TYR A 778 25.00 -3.22 28.84
C TYR A 778 26.10 -2.54 29.67
N VAL A 779 26.50 -3.15 30.80
CA VAL A 779 27.57 -2.62 31.65
C VAL A 779 28.89 -2.56 30.89
N ILE A 780 29.26 -3.63 30.18
CA ILE A 780 30.49 -3.69 29.37
C ILE A 780 30.54 -2.54 28.36
N THR A 781 29.50 -2.39 27.53
CA THR A 781 29.47 -1.36 26.48
C THR A 781 29.49 0.06 27.06
N ARG A 782 28.96 0.29 28.27
CA ARG A 782 28.98 1.62 28.91
C ARG A 782 30.35 2.00 29.46
N VAL A 783 31.06 1.05 30.06
CA VAL A 783 32.43 1.27 30.54
C VAL A 783 33.34 1.55 29.34
N GLU A 784 33.24 0.77 28.26
CA GLU A 784 34.00 1.00 27.02
C GLU A 784 33.68 2.37 26.37
N GLU A 785 32.40 2.78 26.36
CA GLU A 785 31.99 4.08 25.83
C GLU A 785 32.60 5.25 26.63
N GLN A 786 32.62 5.17 27.97
CA GLN A 786 33.18 6.23 28.81
C GLN A 786 34.70 6.38 28.62
N GLU A 787 35.44 5.27 28.64
CA GLU A 787 36.90 5.30 28.43
C GLU A 787 37.28 5.91 27.08
N LEU A 788 36.52 5.58 26.03
CA LEU A 788 36.75 6.11 24.69
C LEU A 788 36.45 7.61 24.63
N ILE A 789 35.35 8.07 25.25
CA ILE A 789 34.99 9.50 25.30
C ILE A 789 36.08 10.32 26.01
N ASP A 790 36.61 9.83 27.14
CA ASP A 790 37.56 10.61 27.93
C ASP A 790 38.92 10.74 27.24
N LYS A 791 39.43 9.66 26.60
CA LYS A 791 40.62 9.75 25.73
C LYS A 791 40.43 10.76 24.59
N TYR A 792 39.28 10.72 23.91
CA TYR A 792 39.01 11.67 22.81
C TYR A 792 38.85 13.12 23.26
N LYS A 793 38.30 13.39 24.45
CA LYS A 793 38.26 14.77 24.99
C LYS A 793 39.65 15.34 25.18
N GLN A 794 40.61 14.54 25.69
CA GLN A 794 42.00 14.95 25.86
C GLN A 794 42.63 15.34 24.51
N TRP A 795 42.49 14.50 23.48
CA TRP A 795 43.01 14.79 22.14
C TRP A 795 42.36 16.00 21.48
N ILE A 796 41.04 16.18 21.65
CA ILE A 796 40.34 17.38 21.14
C ILE A 796 40.88 18.65 21.82
N SER A 797 41.22 18.59 23.11
CA SER A 797 41.81 19.73 23.82
C SER A 797 43.19 20.11 23.27
N GLN A 798 44.06 19.11 23.08
CA GLN A 798 45.40 19.30 22.49
C GLN A 798 45.30 19.87 21.06
N ALA A 799 44.41 19.32 20.23
CA ALA A 799 44.24 19.79 18.87
C ALA A 799 43.68 21.23 18.81
N LYS A 800 42.82 21.64 19.74
CA LYS A 800 42.34 23.03 19.84
C LYS A 800 43.45 24.02 20.18
N GLN A 801 44.38 23.62 21.05
CA GLN A 801 45.50 24.47 21.47
C GLN A 801 46.44 24.75 20.29
N VAL A 802 46.82 23.71 19.54
CA VAL A 802 47.64 23.83 18.31
C VAL A 802 47.02 24.79 17.29
N VAL A 803 45.69 24.71 17.09
CA VAL A 803 44.98 25.60 16.17
C VAL A 803 44.98 27.05 16.65
N GLN A 804 44.87 27.29 17.96
CA GLN A 804 44.83 28.62 18.53
C GLN A 804 46.20 29.33 18.41
N ASP A 805 47.28 28.61 18.67
CA ASP A 805 48.65 29.13 18.59
C ASP A 805 49.01 29.56 17.16
N GLU A 806 48.69 28.71 16.17
CA GLU A 806 48.94 28.99 14.75
C GLU A 806 48.09 30.15 14.22
N LYS A 807 46.83 30.27 14.69
CA LYS A 807 45.95 31.38 14.33
C LYS A 807 46.48 32.73 14.83
N ASN A 808 47.02 32.77 16.04
CA ASN A 808 47.62 33.98 16.61
C ASN A 808 48.85 34.42 15.80
N ASN A 809 49.70 33.48 15.37
CA ASN A 809 50.85 33.74 14.52
C ASN A 809 50.44 34.29 13.14
N TYR A 810 49.40 33.69 12.55
CA TYR A 810 48.85 34.09 11.25
C TYR A 810 48.24 35.51 11.23
N GLU A 811 47.49 35.88 12.27
CA GLU A 811 46.89 37.22 12.38
C GLU A 811 47.96 38.34 12.41
N GLN A 812 49.15 38.07 12.93
CA GLN A 812 50.27 39.02 12.95
C GLN A 812 50.89 39.24 11.56
N ILE A 813 51.02 38.17 10.76
CA ILE A 813 51.62 38.20 9.42
C ILE A 813 50.72 38.97 8.43
N ILE A 814 49.41 38.70 8.46
CA ILE A 814 48.44 39.34 7.53
C ILE A 814 48.31 40.85 7.76
N LYS A 815 48.40 41.30 9.01
CA LYS A 815 48.33 42.73 9.33
C LYS A 815 49.44 43.54 8.66
N LYS A 816 50.58 42.90 8.33
CA LYS A 816 51.77 43.55 7.77
C LYS A 816 51.85 43.53 6.23
N ALA A 817 50.97 42.81 5.53
CA ALA A 817 51.08 42.60 4.08
C ALA A 817 50.35 43.67 3.22
N PRO A 818 50.93 44.15 2.10
CA PRO A 818 50.30 45.10 1.16
C PRO A 818 49.15 44.47 0.36
N ARG A 819 48.13 45.27 -0.04
CA ARG A 819 46.81 44.74 -0.48
C ARG A 819 46.14 45.49 -1.65
N LYS A 820 46.88 46.01 -2.64
CA LYS A 820 46.33 46.93 -3.65
C LYS A 820 46.04 46.27 -5.01
N ASN A 821 46.83 45.28 -5.43
CA ASN A 821 46.73 44.67 -6.77
C ASN A 821 46.27 43.19 -6.75
N LEU A 822 45.88 42.65 -7.92
CA LEU A 822 45.49 41.23 -8.06
C LEU A 822 46.66 40.29 -7.65
N ALA A 823 47.89 40.65 -8.00
CA ALA A 823 49.11 39.91 -7.62
C ALA A 823 49.34 39.92 -6.10
N ASP A 824 49.09 41.03 -5.40
CA ASP A 824 49.20 41.11 -3.94
C ASP A 824 48.20 40.18 -3.24
N LEU A 825 47.01 40.03 -3.84
CA LEU A 825 45.96 39.12 -3.34
C LEU A 825 46.30 37.64 -3.60
N GLU A 826 47.00 37.33 -4.70
CA GLU A 826 47.49 35.98 -4.99
C GLU A 826 48.61 35.56 -4.02
N ASN A 827 49.52 36.48 -3.69
CA ASN A 827 50.59 36.21 -2.72
C ASN A 827 50.05 35.96 -1.31
N LEU A 828 49.05 36.74 -0.87
CA LEU A 828 48.35 36.51 0.39
C LEU A 828 47.65 35.14 0.43
N PHE A 829 47.06 34.72 -0.68
CA PHE A 829 46.38 33.44 -0.79
C PHE A 829 47.33 32.24 -0.69
N ASN A 830 48.50 32.33 -1.35
CA ASN A 830 49.51 31.27 -1.31
C ASN A 830 50.12 31.12 0.10
N LEU A 831 50.30 32.24 0.82
CA LEU A 831 50.81 32.26 2.19
C LEU A 831 49.79 31.70 3.19
N GLU A 832 48.49 31.98 3.00
CA GLU A 832 47.41 31.34 3.76
C GLU A 832 47.39 29.82 3.57
N LYS A 833 47.57 29.36 2.33
CA LYS A 833 47.53 27.94 1.97
C LYS A 833 48.66 27.14 2.62
N SER A 834 49.90 27.63 2.57
CA SER A 834 51.06 26.93 3.12
C SER A 834 51.01 26.77 4.64
N LEU A 835 50.64 27.83 5.37
CA LEU A 835 50.51 27.80 6.82
C LEU A 835 49.40 26.83 7.26
N LYS A 836 48.26 26.82 6.55
CA LYS A 836 47.19 25.85 6.83
C LYS A 836 47.61 24.40 6.57
N GLU A 837 48.36 24.13 5.51
CA GLU A 837 48.89 22.78 5.24
C GLU A 837 49.80 22.29 6.38
N GLN A 838 50.65 23.18 6.92
CA GLN A 838 51.48 22.87 8.10
C GLN A 838 50.65 22.58 9.35
N THR A 839 49.61 23.37 9.62
CA THR A 839 48.70 23.10 10.75
C THR A 839 47.97 21.77 10.60
N ASN A 840 47.52 21.43 9.38
CA ASN A 840 46.84 20.17 9.11
C ASN A 840 47.77 18.98 9.29
N LEU A 841 49.04 19.07 8.90
CA LEU A 841 50.04 18.01 9.13
C LEU A 841 50.28 17.76 10.62
N LYS A 842 50.39 18.82 11.44
CA LYS A 842 50.52 18.70 12.90
C LYS A 842 49.32 17.99 13.52
N ILE A 843 48.10 18.34 13.10
CA ILE A 843 46.88 17.69 13.61
C ILE A 843 46.74 16.27 13.04
N LEU A 844 47.16 16.01 11.80
CA LEU A 844 47.15 14.67 11.19
C LEU A 844 48.04 13.69 11.97
N ASN A 845 49.21 14.15 12.40
CA ASN A 845 50.11 13.35 13.24
C ASN A 845 49.46 13.02 14.59
N LEU A 846 48.77 13.98 15.22
CA LEU A 846 47.99 13.75 16.45
C LEU A 846 46.82 12.77 16.24
N THR A 847 46.14 12.81 15.09
CA THR A 847 45.08 11.82 14.77
C THR A 847 45.64 10.43 14.52
N ASN A 848 46.83 10.31 13.92
CA ASN A 848 47.44 9.02 13.61
C ASN A 848 47.97 8.33 14.88
N THR A 849 48.56 9.07 15.82
CA THR A 849 48.91 8.53 17.14
C THR A 849 47.66 8.08 17.90
N MET A 850 46.60 8.89 17.88
CA MET A 850 45.30 8.52 18.45
C MET A 850 44.74 7.20 17.89
N LEU A 851 44.72 7.05 16.57
CA LEU A 851 44.17 5.86 15.91
C LEU A 851 44.98 4.60 16.22
N LYS A 852 46.29 4.74 16.45
CA LYS A 852 47.15 3.63 16.89
C LYS A 852 46.88 3.22 18.34
N GLU A 853 46.57 4.16 19.24
CA GLU A 853 46.28 3.89 20.65
C GLU A 853 44.85 3.42 20.93
N THR A 854 43.93 3.60 19.98
CA THR A 854 42.51 3.22 20.10
C THR A 854 42.15 1.90 19.42
N LYS A 855 42.92 1.48 18.42
CA LYS A 855 42.87 0.12 17.87
C LYS A 855 43.54 -0.85 18.84
#